data_AF-A0A8J5N994-F1
#
_entry.id   AF-A0A8J5N994-F1
#
_cell.length_a   1.000
_cell.length_b   1.000
_cell.length_c   1.000
_cell.angle_alpha   90.00
_cell.angle_beta   90.00
_cell.angle_gamma   90.00
#
_symmetry.space_group_name_H-M   'P 1'
#
loop_
_entity.id
_entity.type
_entity.pdbx_description
1 polymer ?
#
loop_
_entity_poly.entity_id
_entity_poly.type
_entity_poly.pdbx_seq_one_letter_code
_entity_poly.pdbx_strand_id
1 'polypeptide(L)'
;MRAILLLLILALALLRHAPLAAGKEEVTVRVFSMHKGMWTVPTTEVFLRYNFSQVEPLNQLSCCYWIRMESFIATNVHFSYAWSAIKTNGLSLYNVGSRFRTLFANQVQTKLDEIHWPGAPDTWHHLCHLFNHHNYTLYWQGQTLRGDITQLDMWRRQLSADEVMEMASCHLNTPGDVFSSALAKFEVFGNVTEMSMPIKQLCSVSPNYLIIPEARNFLDSTTLCRSFNASPAVPSSSSDNHILYSALQPFLNICNPSASWKLWIGLTDVLEDGVWRNVLTQEVASYLNFSNEFPVLGTIYNCVEMVEGGLWTVDACDQTTKRCAACHIEREHFLSLRGLCFEDEHQTRFRLNGHVNGRPVFWGYYDYIIIWDILDNRWSLKNTISNVTVAWTEVLDLTEYPLGRRMWRLEESLCGAPQGSNLRLGLSPCSLQQFMCHSGSCIAAHLRCNLRYDCEDGSDEDECEVVVMKGGYQKHLAPAGSGGSLLTVTPSVTLARVASVDEINQAITLELELSLAWKDDRLVFKHLGVTTEGGLLSQAEMGQVWLPRHQLTNLEGGKIKQLHQAVVVRGTDTVQKPGFNSVDTDLVYPGAQMTITQRYTATLTCSFELYSYPFDAQLCTIDLTFPPDYKGNVKFAVNNTNIIYTGKKKLSLFVVENVKLSGKSSESLVVVEYQLNRRQGVILLTTFLPSFLLLSISWATLFIRIEDLNVRAVMSLTTLLVLYTLFSNLSSSLPKTAEIKLIDVWFIFIISLLFSNIMAHIFAGAVEATVKYPKRMTVVPRDQTEIQVKKPASGRLLYIQRYLIIPFVFIVFNIVFWSQVFR
;
A
#
# COMPACT_ATOMS: atom_id res chain seq x y z
N MET A 1 63.35 -60.80 -22.38
CA MET A 1 63.12 -60.24 -23.74
C MET A 1 61.77 -59.52 -23.88
N ARG A 2 60.60 -60.19 -23.83
CA ARG A 2 59.28 -59.53 -24.03
C ARG A 2 58.98 -58.33 -23.10
N ALA A 3 59.43 -58.35 -21.83
CA ALA A 3 59.25 -57.23 -20.90
C ALA A 3 59.96 -55.92 -21.32
N ILE A 4 61.12 -56.02 -21.98
CA ILE A 4 61.89 -54.86 -22.45
C ILE A 4 61.16 -54.17 -23.60
N LEU A 5 60.47 -54.94 -24.44
CA LEU A 5 59.68 -54.40 -25.55
C LEU A 5 58.45 -53.61 -25.05
N LEU A 6 57.79 -54.05 -23.98
CA LEU A 6 56.69 -53.29 -23.36
C LEU A 6 57.18 -51.96 -22.77
N LEU A 7 58.34 -51.95 -22.10
CA LEU A 7 58.92 -50.71 -21.55
C LEU A 7 59.27 -49.70 -22.64
N LEU A 8 59.83 -50.15 -23.77
CA LEU A 8 60.07 -49.30 -24.94
C LEU A 8 58.78 -48.75 -25.56
N ILE A 9 57.71 -49.55 -25.61
CA ILE A 9 56.40 -49.10 -26.13
C ILE A 9 55.74 -48.09 -25.17
N LEU A 10 55.81 -48.29 -23.84
CA LEU A 10 55.33 -47.30 -22.87
C LEU A 10 56.14 -45.99 -22.94
N ALA A 11 57.47 -46.06 -23.08
CA ALA A 11 58.32 -44.87 -23.23
C ALA A 11 57.96 -44.08 -24.50
N LEU A 12 57.74 -44.77 -25.64
CA LEU A 12 57.30 -44.14 -26.89
C LEU A 12 55.87 -43.59 -26.84
N ALA A 13 54.99 -44.15 -26.00
CA ALA A 13 53.66 -43.59 -25.75
C ALA A 13 53.72 -42.31 -24.89
N LEU A 14 54.49 -42.33 -23.79
CA LEU A 14 54.65 -41.17 -22.90
C LEU A 14 55.35 -39.99 -23.58
N LEU A 15 56.29 -40.25 -24.51
CA LEU A 15 56.96 -39.21 -25.30
C LEU A 15 56.08 -38.51 -26.34
N ARG A 16 54.79 -38.88 -26.51
CA ARG A 16 53.85 -38.18 -27.39
C ARG A 16 52.98 -37.11 -26.70
N HIS A 17 53.00 -37.00 -25.37
CA HIS A 17 52.22 -36.01 -24.62
C HIS A 17 53.06 -35.16 -23.64
N ALA A 18 54.33 -34.96 -23.96
CA ALA A 18 55.08 -33.81 -23.47
C ALA A 18 54.84 -32.62 -24.43
N PRO A 19 54.07 -31.58 -24.05
CA PRO A 19 54.13 -30.32 -24.79
C PRO A 19 55.54 -29.75 -24.59
N LEU A 20 56.32 -29.61 -25.67
CA LEU A 20 57.52 -28.79 -25.58
C LEU A 20 57.10 -27.38 -25.16
N ALA A 21 57.76 -26.85 -24.13
CA ALA A 21 57.67 -25.45 -23.76
C ALA A 21 58.44 -24.59 -24.78
N ALA A 22 58.02 -24.64 -26.04
CA ALA A 22 58.11 -23.47 -26.89
C ALA A 22 57.36 -22.35 -26.15
N GLY A 23 57.99 -21.19 -26.00
CA GLY A 23 57.33 -20.03 -25.41
C GLY A 23 56.06 -19.75 -26.21
N LYS A 24 54.89 -19.90 -25.59
CA LYS A 24 53.66 -19.35 -26.15
C LYS A 24 53.82 -17.84 -26.11
N GLU A 25 54.23 -17.25 -27.22
CA GLU A 25 54.03 -15.82 -27.47
C GLU A 25 52.57 -15.53 -27.16
N GLU A 26 52.33 -14.67 -26.17
CA GLU A 26 50.98 -14.43 -25.72
C GLU A 26 50.26 -13.64 -26.80
N VAL A 27 49.26 -14.27 -27.42
CA VAL A 27 48.62 -13.74 -28.64
C VAL A 27 47.94 -12.42 -28.31
N THR A 28 48.55 -11.33 -28.76
CA THR A 28 48.03 -9.97 -28.57
C THR A 28 47.16 -9.54 -29.73
N VAL A 29 46.22 -8.65 -29.43
CA VAL A 29 45.32 -8.00 -30.38
C VAL A 29 45.65 -6.51 -30.44
N ARG A 30 45.41 -5.88 -31.59
CA ARG A 30 45.60 -4.43 -31.81
C ARG A 30 44.32 -3.70 -31.46
N VAL A 31 44.35 -2.90 -30.40
CA VAL A 31 43.24 -2.10 -29.89
C VAL A 31 43.37 -0.68 -30.42
N PHE A 32 42.33 -0.20 -31.09
CA PHE A 32 42.26 1.16 -31.62
C PHE A 32 41.26 1.97 -30.79
N SER A 33 41.79 2.93 -30.03
CA SER A 33 41.05 3.74 -29.07
C SER A 33 40.77 5.12 -29.65
N MET A 34 39.50 5.43 -29.92
CA MET A 34 39.02 6.63 -30.60
C MET A 34 38.44 7.64 -29.59
N HIS A 35 38.80 8.93 -29.72
CA HIS A 35 38.37 10.01 -28.81
C HIS A 35 38.66 9.77 -27.33
N LYS A 36 39.81 9.12 -27.07
CA LYS A 36 40.30 8.76 -25.74
C LYS A 36 40.38 9.97 -24.80
N GLY A 37 39.62 9.91 -23.71
CA GLY A 37 39.58 10.94 -22.67
C GLY A 37 38.40 11.92 -22.83
N MET A 38 37.58 12.01 -21.78
CA MET A 38 36.24 12.59 -21.88
C MET A 38 36.18 14.13 -21.99
N TRP A 39 37.29 14.83 -21.75
CA TRP A 39 37.42 16.28 -21.91
C TRP A 39 37.72 16.75 -23.35
N THR A 40 37.99 15.85 -24.28
CA THR A 40 38.15 16.22 -25.70
C THR A 40 36.78 16.36 -26.36
N VAL A 41 36.51 17.52 -26.99
CA VAL A 41 35.31 17.69 -27.83
C VAL A 41 35.40 16.71 -29.01
N PRO A 42 34.36 15.93 -29.32
CA PRO A 42 34.42 14.98 -30.42
C PRO A 42 34.49 15.68 -31.79
N THR A 43 35.66 15.65 -32.43
CA THR A 43 35.87 16.15 -33.79
C THR A 43 35.49 15.13 -34.85
N THR A 44 34.68 15.52 -35.84
CA THR A 44 34.12 14.64 -36.89
C THR A 44 35.14 14.03 -37.87
N GLU A 45 36.44 14.28 -37.66
CA GLU A 45 37.57 13.94 -38.53
C GLU A 45 38.43 12.77 -38.03
N VAL A 46 38.06 12.12 -36.91
CA VAL A 46 38.80 10.96 -36.39
C VAL A 46 38.34 9.67 -37.06
N PHE A 47 39.25 8.94 -37.70
CA PHE A 47 38.94 7.68 -38.40
C PHE A 47 40.12 6.75 -38.67
N LEU A 48 39.80 5.47 -38.86
CA LEU A 48 40.68 4.46 -39.45
C LEU A 48 40.34 4.28 -40.92
N ARG A 49 41.36 4.10 -41.76
CA ARG A 49 41.19 3.82 -43.18
C ARG A 49 42.06 2.65 -43.64
N TYR A 50 41.47 1.78 -44.44
CA TYR A 50 42.14 0.72 -45.17
C TYR A 50 41.76 0.81 -46.65
N ASN A 51 42.68 0.43 -47.54
CA ASN A 51 42.48 0.51 -48.99
C ASN A 51 42.52 -0.90 -49.58
N PHE A 52 41.37 -1.43 -49.98
CA PHE A 52 41.24 -2.77 -50.52
C PHE A 52 41.83 -2.86 -51.94
N SER A 53 42.87 -3.66 -52.10
CA SER A 53 43.44 -3.95 -53.42
C SER A 53 42.66 -5.05 -54.12
N GLN A 54 42.13 -4.72 -55.31
CA GLN A 54 41.26 -5.54 -56.19
C GLN A 54 39.80 -5.66 -55.71
N VAL A 55 38.88 -5.62 -56.69
CA VAL A 55 37.43 -5.74 -56.50
C VAL A 55 36.96 -7.04 -57.14
N GLU A 56 36.69 -8.05 -56.31
CA GLU A 56 35.96 -9.26 -56.68
C GLU A 56 34.53 -9.19 -56.14
N PRO A 57 33.54 -9.84 -56.77
CA PRO A 57 32.16 -9.87 -56.29
C PRO A 57 32.03 -10.75 -55.03
N LEU A 58 32.13 -10.12 -53.86
CA LEU A 58 32.11 -10.77 -52.55
C LEU A 58 30.68 -11.16 -52.11
N ASN A 59 30.23 -12.32 -52.57
CA ASN A 59 29.00 -12.96 -52.10
C ASN A 59 29.23 -13.63 -50.74
N GLN A 60 28.28 -13.50 -49.80
CA GLN A 60 28.26 -14.19 -48.49
C GLN A 60 29.43 -13.84 -47.55
N LEU A 61 29.62 -12.54 -47.27
CA LEU A 61 30.60 -12.08 -46.28
C LEU A 61 30.12 -12.26 -44.83
N SER A 62 31.08 -12.53 -43.93
CA SER A 62 30.96 -12.21 -42.50
C SER A 62 31.94 -11.11 -42.13
N CYS A 63 31.55 -10.21 -41.22
CA CYS A 63 32.46 -9.25 -40.57
C CYS A 63 32.24 -9.33 -39.06
N CYS A 64 33.28 -9.57 -38.28
CA CYS A 64 33.22 -9.58 -36.83
C CYS A 64 34.19 -8.54 -36.25
N TYR A 65 33.84 -8.00 -35.08
CA TYR A 65 34.71 -7.13 -34.30
C TYR A 65 34.33 -7.13 -32.82
N TRP A 66 35.32 -6.83 -31.97
CA TRP A 66 35.10 -6.46 -30.58
C TRP A 66 35.01 -4.94 -30.45
N ILE A 67 34.03 -4.45 -29.69
CA ILE A 67 33.82 -3.02 -29.46
C ILE A 67 33.53 -2.73 -27.97
N ARG A 68 34.05 -1.62 -27.45
CA ARG A 68 33.86 -1.12 -26.09
C ARG A 68 33.59 0.38 -26.11
N MET A 69 32.33 0.79 -25.99
CA MET A 69 31.91 2.20 -26.04
C MET A 69 32.06 2.86 -24.66
N GLU A 70 32.59 4.09 -24.57
CA GLU A 70 32.65 4.83 -23.30
C GLU A 70 31.24 5.30 -22.85
N SER A 71 30.40 5.72 -23.80
CA SER A 71 28.97 6.03 -23.62
C SER A 71 28.18 5.86 -24.93
N PHE A 72 26.85 5.74 -24.82
CA PHE A 72 25.92 5.78 -25.94
C PHE A 72 25.53 7.23 -26.24
N ILE A 73 26.44 7.98 -26.86
CA ILE A 73 26.07 9.21 -27.56
C ILE A 73 24.93 8.85 -28.55
N ALA A 74 23.93 9.73 -28.74
CA ALA A 74 22.76 9.50 -29.61
C ALA A 74 23.08 9.44 -31.13
N THR A 75 24.26 8.93 -31.49
CA THR A 75 24.84 8.82 -32.83
C THR A 75 25.07 7.35 -33.17
N ASN A 76 24.35 6.84 -34.17
CA ASN A 76 24.44 5.46 -34.64
C ASN A 76 25.89 5.10 -35.03
N VAL A 77 26.41 3.95 -34.58
CA VAL A 77 27.76 3.49 -34.94
C VAL A 77 27.78 3.00 -36.39
N HIS A 78 28.81 3.37 -37.16
CA HIS A 78 28.77 3.39 -38.63
C HIS A 78 30.04 2.82 -39.31
N PHE A 79 29.87 1.96 -40.33
CA PHE A 79 30.90 1.18 -41.05
C PHE A 79 30.58 0.99 -42.59
N SER A 80 30.90 1.92 -43.51
CA SER A 80 30.42 1.91 -44.93
C SER A 80 31.22 2.78 -45.94
N TYR A 81 31.51 2.32 -47.18
CA TYR A 81 32.00 3.13 -48.35
C TYR A 81 30.99 3.15 -49.49
N ALA A 82 31.30 3.96 -50.49
CA ALA A 82 30.86 3.79 -51.85
C ALA A 82 32.02 4.17 -52.77
N TRP A 83 32.33 3.37 -53.79
CA TRP A 83 33.20 3.86 -54.85
C TRP A 83 32.38 4.85 -55.68
N SER A 84 32.53 6.16 -55.43
CA SER A 84 32.53 7.25 -56.45
C SER A 84 32.19 8.63 -55.89
N ALA A 85 33.18 9.53 -55.94
CA ALA A 85 33.14 10.96 -56.29
C ALA A 85 32.09 11.96 -55.75
N ILE A 86 30.79 11.67 -55.59
CA ILE A 86 29.75 12.71 -55.47
C ILE A 86 28.75 12.45 -54.31
N LYS A 87 29.03 13.08 -53.17
CA LYS A 87 28.10 13.43 -52.05
C LYS A 87 27.00 12.42 -51.68
N THR A 88 27.30 11.51 -50.76
CA THR A 88 26.48 11.25 -49.54
C THR A 88 27.24 10.25 -48.66
N ASN A 89 27.58 10.62 -47.42
CA ASN A 89 28.51 9.86 -46.58
C ASN A 89 27.79 9.28 -45.35
N GLY A 90 27.90 7.97 -45.13
CA GLY A 90 27.39 7.29 -43.94
C GLY A 90 27.32 5.77 -44.08
N LEU A 91 27.13 5.06 -42.97
CA LEU A 91 26.53 3.71 -42.99
C LEU A 91 25.02 3.85 -42.87
N SER A 92 24.31 2.96 -43.55
CA SER A 92 22.96 2.63 -43.15
C SER A 92 22.80 1.12 -43.06
N LEU A 93 22.79 0.60 -41.84
CA LEU A 93 22.23 -0.72 -41.53
C LEU A 93 20.70 -0.60 -41.56
N TYR A 94 20.13 -0.51 -42.76
CA TYR A 94 18.68 -0.58 -42.92
C TYR A 94 18.22 -2.01 -42.67
N ASN A 95 17.30 -2.21 -41.72
CA ASN A 95 16.63 -3.48 -41.53
C ASN A 95 15.71 -3.76 -42.72
N VAL A 96 16.18 -4.59 -43.66
CA VAL A 96 15.37 -5.15 -44.75
C VAL A 96 15.20 -6.66 -44.56
N GLY A 97 14.73 -7.05 -43.37
CA GLY A 97 14.13 -8.37 -43.14
C GLY A 97 15.08 -9.57 -43.03
N SER A 98 16.39 -9.35 -42.84
CA SER A 98 17.39 -10.41 -42.64
C SER A 98 17.93 -10.46 -41.21
N ARG A 99 18.16 -11.67 -40.70
CA ARG A 99 18.42 -11.93 -39.27
C ARG A 99 19.81 -11.47 -38.82
N PHE A 100 19.85 -10.55 -37.85
CA PHE A 100 21.01 -10.37 -36.98
C PHE A 100 21.27 -11.64 -36.14
N ARG A 101 22.53 -11.82 -35.72
CA ARG A 101 22.92 -12.76 -34.66
C ARG A 101 23.81 -12.02 -33.66
N THR A 102 23.20 -11.48 -32.61
CA THR A 102 23.92 -11.00 -31.44
C THR A 102 24.13 -12.15 -30.46
N LEU A 103 25.28 -12.16 -29.78
CA LEU A 103 25.61 -13.14 -28.77
C LEU A 103 25.83 -12.41 -27.44
N PHE A 104 24.96 -12.66 -26.47
CA PHE A 104 25.00 -12.06 -25.15
C PHE A 104 24.85 -13.16 -24.10
N ALA A 105 25.76 -13.23 -23.12
CA ALA A 105 25.77 -14.23 -22.05
C ALA A 105 25.48 -15.68 -22.54
N ASN A 106 26.20 -16.14 -23.57
CA ASN A 106 26.04 -17.45 -24.24
C ASN A 106 24.65 -17.72 -24.87
N GLN A 107 23.81 -16.70 -25.09
CA GLN A 107 22.57 -16.82 -25.85
C GLN A 107 22.67 -16.11 -27.21
N VAL A 108 22.26 -16.83 -28.27
CA VAL A 108 22.16 -16.29 -29.64
C VAL A 108 20.78 -15.69 -29.85
N GLN A 109 20.69 -14.36 -29.91
CA GLN A 109 19.43 -13.68 -30.25
C GLN A 109 19.32 -13.47 -31.78
N THR A 110 18.10 -13.66 -32.32
CA THR A 110 17.87 -13.75 -33.78
C THR A 110 16.89 -12.73 -34.35
N LYS A 111 16.44 -11.75 -33.56
CA LYS A 111 15.51 -10.70 -33.99
C LYS A 111 15.75 -9.41 -33.21
N LEU A 112 16.02 -8.33 -33.95
CA LEU A 112 16.03 -6.95 -33.48
C LEU A 112 15.07 -6.17 -34.38
N ASP A 113 13.85 -5.96 -33.88
CA ASP A 113 13.00 -4.89 -34.40
C ASP A 113 13.31 -3.68 -33.51
N GLU A 114 13.85 -2.62 -34.12
CA GLU A 114 14.48 -1.46 -33.47
C GLU A 114 15.81 -1.79 -32.76
N ILE A 115 16.82 -0.91 -32.92
CA ILE A 115 18.21 -1.17 -32.48
C ILE A 115 18.47 -0.41 -31.17
N HIS A 116 17.93 -0.95 -30.06
CA HIS A 116 18.41 -0.58 -28.72
C HIS A 116 19.63 -1.45 -28.39
N TRP A 117 20.71 -0.85 -27.88
CA TRP A 117 21.92 -1.58 -27.54
C TRP A 117 21.72 -2.36 -26.22
N PRO A 118 21.88 -3.70 -26.20
CA PRO A 118 21.49 -4.51 -25.05
C PRO A 118 22.53 -4.54 -23.91
N GLY A 119 23.78 -4.18 -24.17
CA GLY A 119 24.88 -4.26 -23.20
C GLY A 119 25.11 -2.99 -22.39
N ALA A 120 25.87 -3.09 -21.30
CA ALA A 120 26.42 -1.91 -20.63
C ALA A 120 27.52 -1.24 -21.48
N PRO A 121 27.77 0.08 -21.33
CA PRO A 121 28.99 0.70 -21.86
C PRO A 121 30.23 0.16 -21.11
N ASP A 122 31.42 0.31 -21.70
CA ASP A 122 32.71 -0.07 -21.12
C ASP A 122 32.91 -1.58 -20.83
N THR A 123 32.02 -2.39 -21.39
CA THR A 123 32.22 -3.83 -21.56
C THR A 123 32.60 -4.12 -23.02
N TRP A 124 33.38 -5.18 -23.21
CA TRP A 124 33.77 -5.64 -24.55
C TRP A 124 32.65 -6.51 -25.13
N HIS A 125 32.11 -6.11 -26.28
CA HIS A 125 31.05 -6.84 -26.99
C HIS A 125 31.59 -7.39 -28.31
N HIS A 126 31.45 -8.70 -28.54
CA HIS A 126 31.74 -9.32 -29.82
C HIS A 126 30.51 -9.24 -30.74
N LEU A 127 30.61 -8.52 -31.85
CA LEU A 127 29.55 -8.40 -32.85
C LEU A 127 29.97 -9.06 -34.16
N CYS A 128 29.04 -9.81 -34.76
CA CYS A 128 29.22 -10.39 -36.10
C CYS A 128 28.05 -10.04 -37.02
N HIS A 129 28.37 -9.50 -38.18
CA HIS A 129 27.44 -9.11 -39.24
C HIS A 129 27.52 -10.09 -40.41
N LEU A 130 26.36 -10.40 -41.00
CA LEU A 130 26.21 -11.36 -42.10
C LEU A 130 25.61 -10.64 -43.32
N PHE A 131 26.30 -10.73 -44.46
CA PHE A 131 25.98 -9.96 -45.66
C PHE A 131 25.64 -10.90 -46.84
N ASN A 132 24.58 -10.60 -47.59
CA ASN A 132 23.99 -11.55 -48.56
C ASN A 132 23.54 -10.92 -49.90
N HIS A 133 24.10 -9.78 -50.28
CA HIS A 133 23.87 -9.10 -51.56
C HIS A 133 25.17 -8.78 -52.31
N HIS A 134 25.04 -8.32 -53.55
CA HIS A 134 26.15 -8.27 -54.52
C HIS A 134 26.96 -6.96 -54.55
N ASN A 135 26.49 -5.90 -53.88
CA ASN A 135 27.18 -4.60 -53.81
C ASN A 135 27.33 -4.17 -52.34
N TYR A 136 28.56 -4.07 -51.86
CA TYR A 136 28.95 -3.56 -50.54
C TYR A 136 30.27 -2.81 -50.60
N THR A 137 30.52 -1.95 -49.62
CA THR A 137 31.72 -1.09 -49.53
C THR A 137 31.91 -0.56 -48.08
N LEU A 138 33.13 -0.20 -47.64
CA LEU A 138 33.58 0.16 -46.26
C LEU A 138 34.56 1.40 -46.10
N TYR A 139 34.11 2.56 -45.57
CA TYR A 139 34.79 3.90 -45.39
C TYR A 139 34.43 4.41 -43.99
N TRP A 140 34.96 5.59 -43.65
CA TRP A 140 34.53 6.34 -42.47
C TRP A 140 34.63 7.86 -42.68
N GLN A 141 33.58 8.61 -42.31
CA GLN A 141 33.62 10.03 -41.94
C GLN A 141 32.26 10.48 -41.38
N GLY A 142 32.26 11.34 -40.36
CA GLY A 142 31.08 12.15 -39.99
C GLY A 142 30.62 12.09 -38.53
N GLN A 143 30.81 10.98 -37.82
CA GLN A 143 30.43 10.84 -36.41
C GLN A 143 31.51 10.08 -35.62
N THR A 144 31.53 10.32 -34.32
CA THR A 144 32.68 10.09 -33.44
C THR A 144 32.40 8.95 -32.48
N LEU A 145 32.85 7.74 -32.81
CA LEU A 145 32.87 6.65 -31.83
C LEU A 145 33.79 7.05 -30.66
N ARG A 146 33.25 7.04 -29.44
CA ARG A 146 34.04 7.20 -28.22
C ARG A 146 34.27 5.85 -27.57
N GLY A 147 35.53 5.41 -27.52
CA GLY A 147 35.93 4.11 -27.01
C GLY A 147 36.75 3.29 -28.00
N ASP A 148 36.78 1.97 -27.80
CA ASP A 148 37.76 1.08 -28.42
C ASP A 148 37.13 0.08 -29.40
N ILE A 149 37.88 -0.27 -30.45
CA ILE A 149 37.62 -1.43 -31.33
C ILE A 149 38.87 -2.32 -31.38
N THR A 150 38.68 -3.65 -31.45
CA THR A 150 39.75 -4.60 -31.77
C THR A 150 39.23 -5.82 -32.56
N GLN A 151 40.16 -6.63 -33.10
CA GLN A 151 39.91 -7.80 -33.96
C GLN A 151 38.79 -7.57 -35.00
N LEU A 152 38.94 -6.51 -35.81
CA LEU A 152 38.06 -6.28 -36.94
C LEU A 152 38.51 -7.20 -38.07
N ASP A 153 37.76 -8.28 -38.27
CA ASP A 153 38.11 -9.40 -39.14
C ASP A 153 36.94 -9.70 -40.10
N MET A 154 37.25 -10.08 -41.35
CA MET A 154 36.24 -10.36 -42.39
C MET A 154 36.57 -11.61 -43.19
N TRP A 155 35.54 -12.41 -43.52
CA TRP A 155 35.67 -13.69 -44.22
C TRP A 155 34.81 -13.77 -45.49
N ARG A 156 35.27 -14.51 -46.50
CA ARG A 156 34.54 -14.81 -47.77
C ARG A 156 33.43 -15.86 -47.60
N ARG A 157 32.99 -16.11 -46.37
CA ARG A 157 31.96 -17.10 -46.03
C ARG A 157 31.09 -16.61 -44.88
N GLN A 158 29.90 -17.20 -44.79
CA GLN A 158 29.10 -17.18 -43.57
C GLN A 158 29.80 -18.00 -42.46
N LEU A 159 30.00 -17.39 -41.29
CA LEU A 159 30.39 -18.10 -40.07
C LEU A 159 29.18 -18.83 -39.47
N SER A 160 29.43 -20.01 -38.88
CA SER A 160 28.44 -20.74 -38.08
C SER A 160 28.17 -20.03 -36.74
N ALA A 161 27.10 -20.43 -36.04
CA ALA A 161 26.81 -19.87 -34.71
C ALA A 161 27.88 -20.29 -33.70
N ASP A 162 28.37 -21.53 -33.82
CA ASP A 162 29.33 -22.14 -32.90
C ASP A 162 30.72 -21.50 -33.08
N GLU A 163 31.17 -21.23 -34.32
CA GLU A 163 32.42 -20.46 -34.56
C GLU A 163 32.37 -19.06 -33.95
N VAL A 164 31.23 -18.35 -34.07
CA VAL A 164 31.07 -17.02 -33.46
C VAL A 164 31.05 -17.09 -31.93
N MET A 165 30.55 -18.18 -31.35
CA MET A 165 30.55 -18.44 -29.90
C MET A 165 31.95 -18.78 -29.36
N GLU A 166 32.71 -19.62 -30.08
CA GLU A 166 34.11 -19.93 -29.76
C GLU A 166 35.02 -18.69 -29.90
N MET A 167 34.72 -17.78 -30.83
CA MET A 167 35.39 -16.48 -30.95
C MET A 167 34.99 -15.52 -29.82
N ALA A 168 33.69 -15.43 -29.48
CA ALA A 168 33.20 -14.59 -28.38
C ALA A 168 33.68 -15.02 -26.99
N SER A 169 34.09 -16.29 -26.84
CA SER A 169 34.67 -16.85 -25.61
C SER A 169 36.21 -16.85 -25.59
N CYS A 170 36.85 -16.26 -26.61
CA CYS A 170 38.30 -16.27 -26.81
C CYS A 170 38.93 -17.68 -26.89
N HIS A 171 38.14 -18.72 -27.17
CA HIS A 171 38.62 -20.08 -27.40
C HIS A 171 39.17 -20.27 -28.83
N LEU A 172 38.57 -19.57 -29.81
CA LEU A 172 39.00 -19.55 -31.21
C LEU A 172 39.46 -18.14 -31.62
N ASN A 173 40.69 -18.04 -32.14
CA ASN A 173 41.22 -16.82 -32.73
C ASN A 173 41.76 -17.10 -34.13
N THR A 174 40.88 -17.01 -35.13
CA THR A 174 41.23 -17.14 -36.55
C THR A 174 41.13 -15.78 -37.24
N PRO A 175 42.18 -15.27 -37.89
CA PRO A 175 42.09 -14.02 -38.65
C PRO A 175 41.17 -14.17 -39.88
N GLY A 176 40.61 -13.05 -40.33
CA GLY A 176 39.76 -13.00 -41.52
C GLY A 176 40.54 -13.17 -42.84
N ASP A 177 39.95 -13.90 -43.79
CA ASP A 177 40.57 -14.22 -45.10
C ASP A 177 40.32 -13.16 -46.19
N VAL A 178 39.41 -12.20 -45.94
CA VAL A 178 39.30 -10.94 -46.70
C VAL A 178 40.16 -9.85 -46.04
N PHE A 179 40.13 -9.78 -44.71
CA PHE A 179 40.70 -8.70 -43.94
C PHE A 179 40.89 -9.12 -42.47
N SER A 180 41.96 -8.65 -41.84
CA SER A 180 42.21 -8.84 -40.40
C SER A 180 42.94 -7.64 -39.82
N SER A 181 42.39 -7.00 -38.78
CA SER A 181 43.05 -5.85 -38.15
C SER A 181 44.35 -6.20 -37.42
N ALA A 182 44.57 -7.47 -37.09
CA ALA A 182 45.84 -7.96 -36.56
C ALA A 182 46.96 -7.94 -37.62
N LEU A 183 46.63 -8.17 -38.90
CA LEU A 183 47.59 -8.33 -40.00
C LEU A 183 47.66 -7.11 -40.93
N ALA A 184 46.59 -6.31 -41.03
CA ALA A 184 46.48 -5.19 -41.95
C ALA A 184 47.19 -3.92 -41.45
N LYS A 185 47.84 -3.20 -42.36
CA LYS A 185 48.36 -1.84 -42.12
C LYS A 185 47.26 -0.82 -42.40
N PHE A 186 47.04 0.12 -41.48
CA PHE A 186 46.02 1.15 -41.57
C PHE A 186 46.63 2.53 -41.81
N GLU A 187 45.88 3.42 -42.47
CA GLU A 187 46.03 4.86 -42.33
C GLU A 187 45.17 5.33 -41.14
N VAL A 188 45.71 6.19 -40.28
CA VAL A 188 45.04 6.67 -39.06
C VAL A 188 44.91 8.19 -39.14
N PHE A 189 43.70 8.70 -38.93
CA PHE A 189 43.36 10.12 -39.02
C PHE A 189 42.75 10.61 -37.69
N GLY A 190 43.17 11.79 -37.25
CA GLY A 190 42.71 12.38 -35.98
C GLY A 190 43.26 11.71 -34.72
N ASN A 191 42.60 11.94 -33.57
CA ASN A 191 43.06 11.46 -32.26
C ASN A 191 42.62 9.99 -31.99
N VAL A 192 43.36 9.04 -32.57
CA VAL A 192 43.27 7.61 -32.25
C VAL A 192 44.58 7.18 -31.58
N THR A 193 44.51 6.36 -30.52
CA THR A 193 45.70 5.69 -29.97
C THR A 193 45.64 4.19 -30.23
N GLU A 194 46.72 3.62 -30.77
CA GLU A 194 46.88 2.19 -30.96
C GLU A 194 47.58 1.58 -29.74
N MET A 195 47.07 0.44 -29.25
CA MET A 195 47.61 -0.30 -28.11
C MET A 195 47.62 -1.80 -28.43
N SER A 196 48.47 -2.58 -27.75
CA SER A 196 48.46 -4.04 -27.84
C SER A 196 48.00 -4.65 -26.51
N MET A 197 47.16 -5.69 -26.58
CA MET A 197 46.46 -6.27 -25.44
C MET A 197 46.41 -7.80 -25.57
N PRO A 198 46.73 -8.62 -24.54
CA PRO A 198 46.57 -10.06 -24.59
C PRO A 198 45.13 -10.47 -24.88
N ILE A 199 44.87 -11.42 -25.78
CA ILE A 199 43.49 -11.82 -26.13
C ILE A 199 42.69 -12.34 -24.93
N LYS A 200 43.35 -13.00 -23.97
CA LYS A 200 42.72 -13.42 -22.70
C LYS A 200 42.08 -12.24 -21.96
N GLN A 201 42.65 -11.04 -22.08
CA GLN A 201 42.20 -9.84 -21.38
C GLN A 201 40.91 -9.25 -21.96
N LEU A 202 40.50 -9.65 -23.18
CA LEU A 202 39.17 -9.33 -23.72
C LEU A 202 38.07 -10.10 -22.98
N CYS A 203 38.25 -11.42 -22.84
CA CYS A 203 37.25 -12.30 -22.22
C CYS A 203 37.40 -12.46 -20.70
N SER A 204 38.52 -12.05 -20.10
CA SER A 204 38.68 -12.06 -18.64
C SER A 204 37.91 -10.89 -18.01
N VAL A 205 36.95 -11.19 -17.14
CA VAL A 205 36.30 -10.18 -16.30
C VAL A 205 37.29 -9.72 -15.22
N SER A 206 38.14 -8.75 -15.54
CA SER A 206 39.01 -8.13 -14.53
C SER A 206 38.16 -7.34 -13.53
N PRO A 207 38.38 -7.48 -12.21
CA PRO A 207 37.56 -6.79 -11.21
C PRO A 207 37.74 -5.29 -11.32
N ASN A 208 36.63 -4.56 -11.21
CA ASN A 208 36.62 -3.10 -11.16
C ASN A 208 36.46 -2.67 -9.69
N TYR A 209 37.38 -1.85 -9.19
CA TYR A 209 37.37 -1.35 -7.83
C TYR A 209 37.34 0.19 -7.84
N LEU A 210 36.27 0.75 -7.28
CA LEU A 210 36.14 2.18 -7.07
C LEU A 210 36.64 2.53 -5.66
N ILE A 211 37.67 3.37 -5.58
CA ILE A 211 38.14 3.94 -4.32
C ILE A 211 37.19 5.07 -3.88
N ILE A 212 36.81 5.07 -2.61
CA ILE A 212 36.10 6.15 -1.92
C ILE A 212 37.14 6.81 -0.99
N PRO A 213 37.67 7.99 -1.36
CA PRO A 213 38.80 8.60 -0.65
C PRO A 213 38.37 9.39 0.59
N GLU A 214 37.08 9.59 0.85
CA GLU A 214 36.60 10.18 2.10
C GLU A 214 36.70 9.17 3.25
N ALA A 215 37.33 9.57 4.37
CA ALA A 215 37.55 8.68 5.51
C ALA A 215 36.23 8.36 6.26
N ARG A 216 35.82 7.09 6.26
CA ARG A 216 34.57 6.58 6.83
C ARG A 216 34.81 5.45 7.83
N ASN A 217 33.85 5.22 8.74
CA ASN A 217 33.87 4.00 9.55
C ASN A 217 33.54 2.77 8.68
N PHE A 218 33.74 1.57 9.23
CA PHE A 218 33.52 0.34 8.47
C PHE A 218 32.07 0.20 7.99
N LEU A 219 31.10 0.34 8.89
CA LEU A 219 29.67 0.15 8.59
C LEU A 219 29.16 1.14 7.53
N ASP A 220 29.43 2.44 7.71
CA ASP A 220 29.10 3.51 6.75
C ASP A 220 29.59 3.16 5.34
N SER A 221 30.81 2.63 5.24
CA SER A 221 31.42 2.27 3.96
C SER A 221 30.68 1.11 3.28
N THR A 222 30.23 0.11 4.05
CA THR A 222 29.42 -0.99 3.50
C THR A 222 28.03 -0.55 3.06
N THR A 223 27.43 0.43 3.73
CA THR A 223 26.13 1.00 3.35
C THR A 223 26.28 1.87 2.09
N LEU A 224 27.37 2.65 1.97
CA LEU A 224 27.65 3.46 0.78
C LEU A 224 27.99 2.61 -0.46
N CYS A 225 28.71 1.49 -0.32
CA CYS A 225 28.86 0.57 -1.45
C CYS A 225 27.48 0.03 -1.90
N ARG A 226 26.63 -0.40 -0.96
CA ARG A 226 25.28 -0.90 -1.28
C ARG A 226 24.43 0.13 -2.03
N SER A 227 24.46 1.41 -1.64
CA SER A 227 23.71 2.47 -2.36
C SER A 227 24.33 2.88 -3.70
N PHE A 228 25.58 2.50 -3.99
CA PHE A 228 26.18 2.55 -5.33
C PHE A 228 25.89 1.31 -6.22
N ASN A 229 25.02 0.38 -5.78
CA ASN A 229 24.83 -0.93 -6.43
C ASN A 229 26.11 -1.80 -6.43
N ALA A 230 26.92 -1.67 -5.38
CA ALA A 230 28.25 -2.25 -5.30
C ALA A 230 28.44 -3.06 -4.01
N SER A 231 29.38 -4.00 -4.02
CA SER A 231 29.82 -4.70 -2.80
C SER A 231 31.09 -4.06 -2.23
N PRO A 232 31.35 -4.14 -0.92
CA PRO A 232 32.66 -3.80 -0.35
C PRO A 232 33.77 -4.63 -1.01
N ALA A 233 34.93 -4.03 -1.28
CA ALA A 233 36.00 -4.70 -2.00
C ALA A 233 36.58 -5.89 -1.21
N VAL A 234 36.44 -7.10 -1.77
CA VAL A 234 37.02 -8.35 -1.26
C VAL A 234 37.86 -9.00 -2.37
N PRO A 235 39.20 -8.96 -2.30
CA PRO A 235 40.04 -9.62 -3.30
C PRO A 235 39.93 -11.16 -3.25
N SER A 236 39.57 -11.78 -4.37
CA SER A 236 39.45 -13.26 -4.47
C SER A 236 40.78 -13.98 -4.70
N SER A 237 41.81 -13.23 -5.12
CA SER A 237 43.12 -13.74 -5.49
C SER A 237 44.23 -12.71 -5.27
N SER A 238 45.49 -13.14 -5.32
CA SER A 238 46.66 -12.26 -5.23
C SER A 238 46.72 -11.23 -6.37
N SER A 239 46.29 -11.61 -7.57
CA SER A 239 46.10 -10.71 -8.71
C SER A 239 45.07 -9.62 -8.41
N ASP A 240 43.91 -9.97 -7.86
CA ASP A 240 42.85 -8.98 -7.54
C ASP A 240 43.30 -8.03 -6.44
N ASN A 241 44.09 -8.53 -5.48
CA ASN A 241 44.66 -7.73 -4.41
C ASN A 241 45.66 -6.71 -4.94
N HIS A 242 46.49 -7.10 -5.93
CA HIS A 242 47.37 -6.17 -6.63
C HIS A 242 46.57 -5.15 -7.49
N ILE A 243 45.45 -5.55 -8.11
CA ILE A 243 44.58 -4.62 -8.85
C ILE A 243 43.99 -3.58 -7.88
N LEU A 244 43.43 -4.00 -6.74
CA LEU A 244 42.91 -3.11 -5.70
C LEU A 244 44.00 -2.15 -5.17
N TYR A 245 45.17 -2.68 -4.83
CA TYR A 245 46.34 -1.89 -4.39
C TYR A 245 46.79 -0.86 -5.45
N SER A 246 46.73 -1.22 -6.74
CA SER A 246 47.06 -0.32 -7.84
C SER A 246 46.03 0.79 -8.04
N ALA A 247 44.74 0.49 -7.85
CA ALA A 247 43.65 1.47 -7.91
C ALA A 247 43.72 2.50 -6.78
N LEU A 248 44.33 2.14 -5.63
CA LEU A 248 44.53 3.03 -4.49
C LEU A 248 45.70 4.03 -4.66
N GLN A 249 46.68 3.75 -5.53
CA GLN A 249 47.90 4.57 -5.67
C GLN A 249 47.66 6.07 -5.94
N PRO A 250 46.63 6.51 -6.68
CA PRO A 250 46.35 7.94 -6.87
C PRO A 250 45.86 8.67 -5.60
N PHE A 251 45.38 7.93 -4.59
CA PHE A 251 44.64 8.47 -3.43
C PHE A 251 45.41 8.39 -2.11
N LEU A 252 46.62 7.84 -2.09
CA LEU A 252 47.44 7.62 -0.88
C LEU A 252 47.63 8.89 -0.03
N ASN A 253 47.75 10.06 -0.69
CA ASN A 253 47.92 11.35 -0.03
C ASN A 253 46.63 11.86 0.66
N ILE A 254 45.46 11.37 0.25
CA ILE A 254 44.14 11.71 0.82
C ILE A 254 43.77 10.69 1.90
N CYS A 255 44.05 9.41 1.67
CA CYS A 255 43.71 8.28 2.53
C CYS A 255 44.55 8.13 3.82
N ASN A 256 45.14 9.22 4.34
CA ASN A 256 46.13 9.20 5.42
C ASN A 256 45.59 9.86 6.72
N PRO A 257 44.86 9.12 7.57
CA PRO A 257 44.31 9.66 8.82
C PRO A 257 45.34 9.77 9.95
N SER A 258 46.45 9.01 9.92
CA SER A 258 47.45 8.96 11.01
C SER A 258 48.77 8.37 10.53
N ALA A 259 49.57 9.18 9.81
CA ALA A 259 50.93 8.91 9.32
C ALA A 259 51.12 7.73 8.33
N SER A 260 50.12 6.88 8.15
CA SER A 260 50.06 5.85 7.10
C SER A 260 48.69 5.89 6.43
N TRP A 261 48.65 5.54 5.14
CA TRP A 261 47.39 5.35 4.44
C TRP A 261 46.78 3.99 4.80
N LYS A 262 45.45 3.91 4.85
CA LYS A 262 44.73 2.68 5.19
C LYS A 262 43.38 2.58 4.46
N LEU A 263 43.01 1.37 4.04
CA LEU A 263 41.81 1.08 3.25
C LEU A 263 40.99 -0.07 3.88
N TRP A 264 39.69 0.09 4.10
CA TRP A 264 38.82 -1.01 4.52
C TRP A 264 38.70 -2.10 3.44
N ILE A 265 38.78 -3.36 3.85
CA ILE A 265 38.49 -4.56 3.04
C ILE A 265 37.18 -5.17 3.53
N GLY A 266 36.34 -5.68 2.63
CA GLY A 266 34.97 -6.15 2.92
C GLY A 266 34.85 -7.44 3.75
N LEU A 267 35.83 -7.74 4.61
CA LEU A 267 35.92 -8.96 5.41
C LEU A 267 35.78 -8.66 6.91
N THR A 268 35.05 -9.55 7.59
CA THR A 268 34.82 -9.50 9.03
C THR A 268 34.62 -10.90 9.61
N ASP A 269 34.98 -11.09 10.87
CA ASP A 269 34.84 -12.36 11.62
C ASP A 269 33.98 -12.20 12.89
N VAL A 270 33.16 -11.13 12.99
CA VAL A 270 32.23 -10.83 14.12
C VAL A 270 31.37 -12.02 14.58
N LEU A 271 31.10 -12.98 13.68
CA LEU A 271 30.31 -14.18 13.98
C LEU A 271 31.13 -15.30 14.65
N GLU A 272 32.44 -15.37 14.39
CA GLU A 272 33.31 -16.51 14.68
C GLU A 272 34.78 -16.07 14.55
N ASP A 273 35.40 -15.66 15.69
CA ASP A 273 36.77 -15.14 15.80
C ASP A 273 37.81 -15.98 15.02
N GLY A 274 38.48 -15.34 14.06
CA GLY A 274 39.43 -15.96 13.12
C GLY A 274 38.83 -16.50 11.82
N VAL A 275 37.50 -16.54 11.66
CA VAL A 275 36.82 -17.02 10.43
C VAL A 275 36.29 -15.85 9.61
N TRP A 276 37.19 -15.30 8.78
CA TRP A 276 36.95 -14.16 7.90
C TRP A 276 35.90 -14.44 6.83
N ARG A 277 34.80 -13.68 6.88
CA ARG A 277 33.64 -13.79 5.98
C ARG A 277 33.39 -12.48 5.24
N ASN A 278 32.85 -12.58 4.03
CA ASN A 278 32.34 -11.42 3.29
C ASN A 278 31.20 -10.77 4.09
N VAL A 279 31.29 -9.47 4.35
CA VAL A 279 30.32 -8.72 5.17
C VAL A 279 28.89 -8.73 4.60
N LEU A 280 28.72 -8.95 3.28
CA LEU A 280 27.40 -9.05 2.65
C LEU A 280 26.93 -10.49 2.46
N THR A 281 27.76 -11.39 1.91
CA THR A 281 27.31 -12.77 1.58
C THR A 281 27.50 -13.77 2.72
N GLN A 282 28.29 -13.42 3.75
CA GLN A 282 28.71 -14.27 4.87
C GLN A 282 29.47 -15.56 4.49
N GLU A 283 29.83 -15.69 3.21
CA GLU A 283 30.73 -16.72 2.69
C GLU A 283 32.15 -16.51 3.22
N VAL A 284 32.85 -17.61 3.51
CA VAL A 284 34.24 -17.58 4.01
C VAL A 284 35.19 -17.17 2.89
N ALA A 285 36.14 -16.29 3.19
CA ALA A 285 37.10 -15.78 2.22
C ALA A 285 38.00 -16.90 1.65
N SER A 286 38.08 -17.00 0.33
CA SER A 286 38.94 -17.97 -0.38
C SER A 286 40.42 -17.57 -0.42
N TYR A 287 40.72 -16.30 -0.17
CA TYR A 287 42.06 -15.71 -0.23
C TYR A 287 42.25 -14.74 0.93
N LEU A 288 43.40 -14.83 1.59
CA LEU A 288 43.80 -13.99 2.73
C LEU A 288 45.23 -13.52 2.52
N ASN A 289 45.52 -12.24 2.80
CA ASN A 289 46.85 -11.63 2.60
C ASN A 289 47.35 -10.87 3.84
N PHE A 290 47.12 -11.43 5.03
CA PHE A 290 47.58 -10.82 6.28
C PHE A 290 49.11 -10.69 6.35
N SER A 291 49.58 -9.63 6.98
CA SER A 291 50.99 -9.44 7.34
C SER A 291 51.39 -10.39 8.48
N ASN A 292 52.70 -10.64 8.65
CA ASN A 292 53.25 -11.68 9.55
C ASN A 292 52.88 -11.54 11.04
N GLU A 293 52.36 -10.39 11.48
CA GLU A 293 51.96 -10.12 12.87
C GLU A 293 50.43 -10.20 13.07
N PHE A 294 49.68 -10.57 12.02
CA PHE A 294 48.22 -10.52 11.94
C PHE A 294 47.62 -11.80 11.33
N PRO A 295 46.33 -12.11 11.56
CA PRO A 295 45.36 -11.38 12.39
C PRO A 295 45.63 -11.55 13.89
N VAL A 296 45.30 -10.52 14.66
CA VAL A 296 45.29 -10.57 16.13
C VAL A 296 43.88 -10.99 16.55
N LEU A 297 43.74 -12.24 17.01
CA LEU A 297 42.45 -12.80 17.44
C LEU A 297 41.91 -12.09 18.69
N GLY A 298 40.59 -11.95 18.77
CA GLY A 298 39.89 -11.39 19.91
C GLY A 298 38.79 -10.39 19.54
N THR A 299 37.69 -10.45 20.30
CA THR A 299 36.34 -9.94 20.00
C THR A 299 36.18 -8.42 19.72
N ILE A 300 37.25 -7.65 19.62
CA ILE A 300 37.24 -6.23 19.27
C ILE A 300 37.91 -5.93 17.92
N TYR A 301 38.73 -6.83 17.36
CA TYR A 301 39.54 -6.59 16.16
C TYR A 301 38.91 -7.18 14.89
N ASN A 302 37.59 -7.06 14.78
CA ASN A 302 36.81 -7.95 13.93
C ASN A 302 36.70 -7.51 12.45
N CYS A 303 37.51 -6.55 11.99
CA CYS A 303 37.42 -5.94 10.65
C CYS A 303 38.80 -5.82 9.98
N VAL A 304 38.86 -6.10 8.68
CA VAL A 304 40.11 -6.11 7.89
C VAL A 304 40.38 -4.76 7.22
N GLU A 305 41.63 -4.31 7.31
CA GLU A 305 42.15 -3.16 6.56
C GLU A 305 43.43 -3.53 5.78
N MET A 306 43.66 -2.87 4.64
CA MET A 306 44.86 -2.98 3.82
C MET A 306 45.82 -1.83 4.13
N VAL A 307 47.12 -2.19 4.20
CA VAL A 307 48.26 -1.32 4.48
C VAL A 307 49.33 -1.42 3.37
N GLU A 308 50.47 -0.77 3.58
CA GLU A 308 51.58 -0.70 2.61
C GLU A 308 52.02 -2.06 2.07
N GLY A 309 52.36 -2.10 0.77
CA GLY A 309 52.63 -3.35 0.04
C GLY A 309 51.41 -4.20 -0.28
N GLY A 310 50.19 -3.80 0.12
CA GLY A 310 48.95 -4.52 -0.14
C GLY A 310 48.71 -5.69 0.83
N LEU A 311 49.47 -5.75 1.92
CA LEU A 311 49.25 -6.64 3.05
C LEU A 311 48.03 -6.18 3.85
N TRP A 312 47.43 -7.11 4.60
CA TRP A 312 46.27 -6.84 5.44
C TRP A 312 46.63 -6.88 6.93
N THR A 313 45.91 -6.06 7.71
CA THR A 313 45.91 -6.00 9.18
C THR A 313 44.45 -6.02 9.66
N VAL A 314 44.24 -6.10 10.98
CA VAL A 314 42.90 -6.02 11.57
C VAL A 314 42.79 -4.87 12.55
N ASP A 315 41.60 -4.28 12.62
CA ASP A 315 41.25 -3.16 13.49
C ASP A 315 39.79 -3.29 13.96
N ALA A 316 39.35 -2.39 14.84
CA ALA A 316 37.99 -2.42 15.35
C ALA A 316 36.95 -1.97 14.30
N CYS A 317 35.82 -2.67 14.23
CA CYS A 317 34.65 -2.30 13.41
C CYS A 317 33.85 -1.10 13.99
N ASP A 318 34.49 -0.23 14.78
CA ASP A 318 33.80 0.76 15.61
C ASP A 318 33.45 2.05 14.84
N GLN A 319 32.80 3.00 15.51
CA GLN A 319 32.43 4.29 14.91
C GLN A 319 33.55 5.35 14.99
N THR A 320 34.64 5.09 15.71
CA THR A 320 35.73 6.07 15.91
C THR A 320 36.85 5.90 14.90
N THR A 321 37.14 4.66 14.49
CA THR A 321 38.06 4.35 13.40
C THR A 321 37.50 4.83 12.06
N LYS A 322 38.32 5.57 11.30
CA LYS A 322 37.99 6.02 9.95
C LYS A 322 39.13 5.71 8.99
N ARG A 323 38.79 5.15 7.83
CA ARG A 323 39.71 4.70 6.77
C ARG A 323 39.12 5.08 5.41
N CYS A 324 39.91 5.05 4.35
CA CYS A 324 39.31 5.03 3.01
C CYS A 324 38.54 3.72 2.81
N ALA A 325 37.64 3.70 1.83
CA ALA A 325 36.93 2.49 1.44
C ALA A 325 37.13 2.17 -0.03
N ALA A 326 36.85 0.93 -0.43
CA ALA A 326 36.74 0.56 -1.83
C ALA A 326 35.50 -0.30 -2.04
N CYS A 327 34.82 -0.09 -3.17
CA CYS A 327 33.70 -0.91 -3.60
C CYS A 327 34.08 -1.66 -4.87
N HIS A 328 33.73 -2.95 -4.92
CA HIS A 328 33.72 -3.74 -6.15
C HIS A 328 32.44 -3.44 -6.94
N ILE A 329 32.62 -3.01 -8.19
CA ILE A 329 31.51 -2.61 -9.07
C ILE A 329 31.41 -3.56 -10.26
N GLU A 330 30.33 -4.32 -10.32
CA GLU A 330 30.01 -5.16 -11.47
C GLU A 330 29.61 -4.29 -12.67
N ARG A 331 30.11 -4.62 -13.87
CA ARG A 331 29.98 -3.73 -15.04
C ARG A 331 28.55 -3.66 -15.61
N GLU A 332 27.69 -4.58 -15.22
CA GLU A 332 26.26 -4.60 -15.57
C GLU A 332 25.40 -3.77 -14.60
N HIS A 333 25.94 -3.40 -13.43
CA HIS A 333 25.22 -2.60 -12.45
C HIS A 333 25.17 -1.12 -12.83
N PHE A 334 24.00 -0.52 -12.63
CA PHE A 334 23.73 0.89 -12.86
C PHE A 334 22.86 1.47 -11.73
N LEU A 335 22.79 2.79 -11.67
CA LEU A 335 21.83 3.57 -10.92
C LEU A 335 20.81 4.17 -11.90
N SER A 336 19.54 4.30 -11.51
CA SER A 336 18.56 5.08 -12.26
C SER A 336 18.46 6.49 -11.69
N LEU A 337 18.68 7.51 -12.55
CA LEU A 337 18.35 8.90 -12.31
C LEU A 337 16.93 9.20 -12.79
N ARG A 338 16.02 9.39 -11.83
CA ARG A 338 14.59 9.66 -12.04
C ARG A 338 14.30 11.15 -11.90
N GLY A 339 13.23 11.62 -12.54
CA GLY A 339 12.76 13.01 -12.52
C GLY A 339 13.18 13.88 -13.71
N LEU A 340 13.94 13.36 -14.67
CA LEU A 340 14.42 14.10 -15.85
C LEU A 340 13.55 14.01 -17.10
N CYS A 341 12.38 13.34 -17.01
CA CYS A 341 11.40 13.22 -18.11
C CYS A 341 11.94 12.63 -19.41
N PHE A 342 12.89 11.69 -19.30
CA PHE A 342 13.46 10.96 -20.44
C PHE A 342 12.40 10.19 -21.24
N GLU A 343 12.62 10.02 -22.55
CA GLU A 343 11.71 9.28 -23.43
C GLU A 343 11.97 7.75 -23.35
N ASP A 344 13.21 7.35 -23.07
CA ASP A 344 13.64 5.95 -22.91
C ASP A 344 14.13 5.68 -21.46
N GLU A 345 13.83 4.50 -20.91
CA GLU A 345 14.36 4.04 -19.63
C GLU A 345 15.90 3.97 -19.65
N HIS A 346 16.51 3.60 -20.78
CA HIS A 346 17.97 3.51 -20.92
C HIS A 346 18.67 4.86 -20.70
N GLN A 347 18.00 5.99 -20.96
CA GLN A 347 18.53 7.33 -20.67
C GLN A 347 18.59 7.62 -19.16
N THR A 348 17.79 6.94 -18.33
CA THR A 348 17.88 7.07 -16.86
C THR A 348 19.16 6.45 -16.27
N ARG A 349 19.89 5.62 -17.01
CA ARG A 349 20.93 4.75 -16.43
C ARG A 349 22.26 5.47 -16.29
N PHE A 350 22.83 5.43 -15.10
CA PHE A 350 24.13 6.01 -14.74
C PHE A 350 25.05 4.94 -14.16
N ARG A 351 26.35 5.00 -14.47
CA ARG A 351 27.41 4.12 -13.94
C ARG A 351 28.48 4.93 -13.22
N LEU A 352 29.04 4.40 -12.14
CA LEU A 352 30.22 5.00 -11.51
C LEU A 352 31.47 4.56 -12.27
N ASN A 353 32.26 5.52 -12.76
CA ASN A 353 33.54 5.21 -13.42
C ASN A 353 34.56 6.34 -13.32
N GLY A 354 35.75 6.02 -12.81
CA GLY A 354 36.83 6.98 -12.61
C GLY A 354 36.48 8.12 -11.64
N HIS A 355 37.41 9.08 -11.56
CA HIS A 355 37.34 10.18 -10.61
C HIS A 355 37.62 11.52 -11.27
N VAL A 356 36.90 12.55 -10.84
CA VAL A 356 37.15 13.97 -11.15
C VAL A 356 37.15 14.72 -9.83
N ASN A 357 38.04 15.70 -9.68
CA ASN A 357 38.08 16.56 -8.49
C ASN A 357 38.21 15.79 -7.15
N GLY A 358 38.86 14.62 -7.19
CA GLY A 358 39.05 13.75 -6.03
C GLY A 358 37.87 12.85 -5.68
N ARG A 359 36.76 12.85 -6.45
CA ARG A 359 35.58 12.01 -6.19
C ARG A 359 35.19 11.12 -7.37
N PRO A 360 34.54 9.97 -7.12
CA PRO A 360 33.81 9.20 -8.12
C PRO A 360 32.89 10.05 -9.02
N VAL A 361 32.80 9.67 -10.29
CA VAL A 361 31.93 10.32 -11.29
C VAL A 361 30.80 9.39 -11.70
N PHE A 362 29.58 9.94 -11.80
CA PHE A 362 28.43 9.23 -12.34
C PHE A 362 28.26 9.61 -13.82
N TRP A 363 28.59 8.66 -14.70
CA TRP A 363 28.40 8.78 -16.14
C TRP A 363 27.02 8.28 -16.53
N GLY A 364 26.21 9.13 -17.13
CA GLY A 364 25.01 8.68 -17.82
C GLY A 364 25.38 7.74 -18.95
N TYR A 365 24.44 6.87 -19.32
CA TYR A 365 24.57 6.03 -20.51
C TYR A 365 24.57 6.88 -21.79
N TYR A 366 23.94 8.07 -21.75
CA TYR A 366 23.84 9.05 -22.84
C TYR A 366 24.52 10.37 -22.44
N ASP A 367 23.98 11.51 -22.88
CA ASP A 367 24.66 12.82 -22.94
C ASP A 367 24.76 13.58 -21.60
N TYR A 368 24.71 12.88 -20.46
CA TYR A 368 24.66 13.47 -19.12
C TYR A 368 25.75 12.93 -18.19
N ILE A 369 26.27 13.79 -17.32
CA ILE A 369 27.31 13.48 -16.33
C ILE A 369 27.00 14.20 -15.01
N ILE A 370 27.24 13.55 -13.87
CA ILE A 370 27.22 14.21 -12.55
C ILE A 370 28.64 14.23 -11.98
N ILE A 371 29.15 15.43 -11.70
CA ILE A 371 30.49 15.66 -11.12
C ILE A 371 30.44 16.59 -9.91
N TRP A 372 31.47 16.49 -9.06
CA TRP A 372 31.69 17.38 -7.93
C TRP A 372 32.45 18.64 -8.37
N ASP A 373 31.89 19.82 -8.16
CA ASP A 373 32.56 21.10 -8.41
C ASP A 373 33.14 21.66 -7.10
N ILE A 374 34.48 21.59 -6.95
CA ILE A 374 35.20 21.95 -5.72
C ILE A 374 34.95 23.40 -5.29
N LEU A 375 34.89 24.33 -6.25
CA LEU A 375 34.81 25.77 -5.98
C LEU A 375 33.53 26.17 -5.23
N ASP A 376 32.43 25.47 -5.52
CA ASP A 376 31.10 25.76 -5.00
C ASP A 376 30.63 24.72 -3.96
N ASN A 377 31.40 23.64 -3.75
CA ASN A 377 31.04 22.47 -2.93
C ASN A 377 29.66 21.86 -3.28
N ARG A 378 29.35 21.75 -4.58
CA ARG A 378 28.07 21.21 -5.09
C ARG A 378 28.27 20.05 -6.06
N TRP A 379 27.27 19.18 -6.17
CA TRP A 379 27.17 18.20 -7.25
C TRP A 379 26.41 18.82 -8.42
N SER A 380 26.99 18.73 -9.62
CA SER A 380 26.47 19.38 -10.83
C SER A 380 26.19 18.35 -11.92
N LEU A 381 24.95 18.35 -12.41
CA LEU A 381 24.50 17.62 -13.60
C LEU A 381 24.82 18.48 -14.83
N LYS A 382 25.72 18.00 -15.68
CA LYS A 382 26.16 18.69 -16.91
C LYS A 382 25.77 17.87 -18.14
N ASN A 383 25.50 18.54 -19.25
CA ASN A 383 25.34 17.88 -20.55
C ASN A 383 26.71 17.76 -21.23
N THR A 384 27.09 16.56 -21.69
CA THR A 384 28.44 16.27 -22.22
C THR A 384 28.65 16.75 -23.66
N ILE A 385 27.58 17.08 -24.40
CA ILE A 385 27.64 17.60 -25.77
C ILE A 385 27.77 19.13 -25.74
N SER A 386 26.92 19.82 -24.96
CA SER A 386 26.97 21.29 -24.85
C SER A 386 28.02 21.80 -23.85
N ASN A 387 28.47 20.94 -22.93
CA ASN A 387 29.32 21.29 -21.78
C ASN A 387 28.71 22.36 -20.85
N VAL A 388 27.38 22.38 -20.74
CA VAL A 388 26.60 23.31 -19.88
C VAL A 388 26.10 22.59 -18.63
N THR A 389 26.06 23.29 -17.50
CA THR A 389 25.37 22.89 -16.27
C THR A 389 23.86 23.00 -16.45
N VAL A 390 23.18 21.86 -16.35
CA VAL A 390 21.71 21.77 -16.49
C VAL A 390 21.03 21.98 -15.13
N ALA A 391 21.59 21.37 -14.09
CA ALA A 391 21.11 21.46 -12.71
C ALA A 391 22.24 21.17 -11.70
N TRP A 392 22.06 21.57 -10.45
CA TRP A 392 22.99 21.24 -9.35
C TRP A 392 22.26 21.05 -8.02
N THR A 393 22.92 20.39 -7.07
CA THR A 393 22.41 20.20 -5.70
C THR A 393 23.49 20.55 -4.67
N GLU A 394 23.11 21.39 -3.70
CA GLU A 394 23.93 21.75 -2.54
C GLU A 394 23.99 20.60 -1.53
N VAL A 395 25.05 20.57 -0.72
CA VAL A 395 25.33 19.49 0.23
C VAL A 395 25.78 20.09 1.57
N LEU A 396 25.33 19.52 2.69
CA LEU A 396 25.68 20.00 4.04
C LEU A 396 26.94 19.31 4.58
N ASP A 397 27.04 17.98 4.50
CA ASP A 397 28.29 17.27 4.81
C ASP A 397 29.10 16.97 3.54
N LEU A 398 30.35 17.44 3.52
CA LEU A 398 31.29 17.19 2.44
C LEU A 398 31.61 15.70 2.21
N THR A 399 31.16 14.74 3.04
CA THR A 399 31.26 13.32 2.69
C THR A 399 30.14 12.80 1.77
N GLU A 400 29.02 13.53 1.62
CA GLU A 400 27.84 13.02 0.92
C GLU A 400 27.97 12.97 -0.62
N TYR A 401 27.27 11.98 -1.19
CA TYR A 401 27.11 11.76 -2.62
C TYR A 401 25.68 12.12 -3.07
N PRO A 402 25.41 12.37 -4.36
CA PRO A 402 24.14 12.90 -4.85
C PRO A 402 23.08 11.79 -5.01
N LEU A 403 23.08 10.84 -4.09
CA LEU A 403 22.19 9.68 -4.05
C LEU A 403 20.84 10.04 -3.39
N GLY A 404 19.84 9.20 -3.67
CA GLY A 404 18.49 9.31 -3.15
C GLY A 404 17.70 10.49 -3.71
N ARG A 405 16.58 10.80 -3.05
CA ARG A 405 15.60 11.82 -3.47
C ARG A 405 16.05 13.22 -3.05
N ARG A 406 16.89 13.89 -3.86
CA ARG A 406 17.42 15.24 -3.58
C ARG A 406 16.70 16.34 -4.35
N MET A 407 16.76 17.56 -3.82
CA MET A 407 16.31 18.76 -4.52
C MET A 407 17.47 19.35 -5.33
N TRP A 408 17.24 19.55 -6.63
CA TRP A 408 18.20 20.13 -7.56
C TRP A 408 17.68 21.47 -8.06
N ARG A 409 18.55 22.47 -8.14
CA ARG A 409 18.23 23.77 -8.71
C ARG A 409 18.61 23.80 -10.18
N LEU A 410 17.68 24.26 -11.02
CA LEU A 410 17.82 24.26 -12.47
C LEU A 410 18.59 25.48 -12.97
N GLU A 411 19.63 25.27 -13.76
CA GLU A 411 20.31 26.32 -14.55
C GLU A 411 19.78 26.39 -16.00
N GLU A 412 19.10 25.35 -16.49
CA GLU A 412 18.33 25.34 -17.75
C GLU A 412 16.87 24.90 -17.55
N SER A 413 15.95 25.23 -18.47
CA SER A 413 14.55 24.78 -18.39
C SER A 413 14.40 23.29 -18.70
N LEU A 414 13.74 22.52 -17.83
CA LEU A 414 13.77 21.05 -17.81
C LEU A 414 12.43 20.50 -17.30
N CYS A 415 11.91 19.41 -17.87
CA CYS A 415 10.58 18.85 -17.53
C CYS A 415 9.40 19.84 -17.60
N GLY A 416 9.54 20.95 -18.33
CA GLY A 416 8.57 22.06 -18.31
C GLY A 416 8.65 22.99 -17.09
N ALA A 417 9.56 22.72 -16.15
CA ALA A 417 9.93 23.64 -15.08
C ALA A 417 10.88 24.74 -15.62
N PRO A 418 10.70 26.01 -15.21
CA PRO A 418 11.51 27.11 -15.69
C PRO A 418 12.91 27.15 -15.06
N GLN A 419 13.85 27.80 -15.74
CA GLN A 419 15.19 28.11 -15.22
C GLN A 419 15.11 28.77 -13.83
N GLY A 420 16.02 28.40 -12.93
CA GLY A 420 16.13 28.93 -11.57
C GLY A 420 15.18 28.31 -10.55
N SER A 421 14.23 27.46 -10.97
CA SER A 421 13.35 26.69 -10.09
C SER A 421 14.03 25.43 -9.52
N ASN A 422 13.40 24.80 -8.53
CA ASN A 422 13.88 23.58 -7.89
C ASN A 422 13.06 22.37 -8.35
N LEU A 423 13.74 21.29 -8.74
CA LEU A 423 13.18 20.02 -9.20
C LEU A 423 13.67 18.89 -8.29
N ARG A 424 12.78 17.98 -7.87
CA ARG A 424 13.18 16.76 -7.14
C ARG A 424 13.69 15.72 -8.14
N LEU A 425 14.92 15.23 -7.97
CA LEU A 425 15.49 14.13 -8.75
C LEU A 425 15.90 12.99 -7.79
N GLY A 426 15.87 11.75 -8.28
CA GLY A 426 16.21 10.57 -7.48
C GLY A 426 17.29 9.71 -8.15
N LEU A 427 18.44 9.52 -7.51
CA LEU A 427 19.53 8.67 -8.01
C LEU A 427 19.75 7.45 -7.10
N SER A 428 19.43 6.24 -7.55
CA SER A 428 19.57 5.03 -6.73
C SER A 428 19.56 3.74 -7.57
N PRO A 429 19.90 2.57 -7.01
CA PRO A 429 19.74 1.27 -7.68
C PRO A 429 18.31 0.70 -7.60
N CYS A 430 17.36 1.41 -6.97
CA CYS A 430 16.06 0.83 -6.64
C CYS A 430 15.24 0.49 -7.88
N SER A 431 14.73 -0.74 -7.98
CA SER A 431 13.83 -1.17 -9.06
C SER A 431 12.50 -0.40 -9.07
N LEU A 432 11.69 -0.58 -10.11
CA LEU A 432 10.31 -0.02 -10.19
C LEU A 432 9.31 -0.67 -9.21
N GLN A 433 9.78 -1.57 -8.32
CA GLN A 433 8.99 -2.24 -7.29
C GLN A 433 9.52 -1.94 -5.86
N GLN A 434 10.49 -1.04 -5.76
CA GLN A 434 11.11 -0.58 -4.52
C GLN A 434 10.93 0.93 -4.38
N PHE A 435 10.76 1.37 -3.14
CA PHE A 435 10.77 2.77 -2.78
C PHE A 435 12.21 3.25 -2.55
N MET A 436 12.50 4.48 -2.99
CA MET A 436 13.81 5.12 -2.85
C MET A 436 13.83 6.00 -1.60
N CYS A 437 14.60 5.64 -0.57
CA CYS A 437 14.80 6.49 0.60
C CYS A 437 15.55 7.80 0.22
N HIS A 438 15.50 8.83 1.07
CA HIS A 438 16.19 10.10 0.85
C HIS A 438 17.72 9.93 0.76
N SER A 439 18.26 8.96 1.51
CA SER A 439 19.63 8.45 1.48
C SER A 439 20.02 7.64 0.22
N GLY A 440 19.04 7.20 -0.57
CA GLY A 440 19.26 6.34 -1.75
C GLY A 440 19.30 4.83 -1.47
N SER A 441 19.01 4.42 -0.24
CA SER A 441 18.69 3.01 0.07
C SER A 441 17.31 2.61 -0.49
N CYS A 442 17.05 1.30 -0.58
CA CYS A 442 15.91 0.73 -1.30
C CYS A 442 15.09 -0.24 -0.44
N ILE A 443 13.86 0.14 -0.09
CA ILE A 443 12.91 -0.73 0.61
C ILE A 443 11.83 -1.25 -0.35
N ALA A 444 11.10 -2.31 0.01
CA ALA A 444 10.00 -2.80 -0.82
C ALA A 444 8.84 -1.79 -0.86
N ALA A 445 8.20 -1.56 -2.02
CA ALA A 445 7.19 -0.51 -2.18
C ALA A 445 5.89 -0.67 -1.36
N HIS A 446 5.72 -1.79 -0.65
CA HIS A 446 4.62 -2.00 0.32
C HIS A 446 4.96 -1.57 1.76
N LEU A 447 6.24 -1.26 2.04
CA LEU A 447 6.68 -0.74 3.34
C LEU A 447 6.52 0.79 3.41
N ARG A 448 6.45 1.47 2.27
CA ARG A 448 6.18 2.90 2.14
C ARG A 448 4.83 3.28 2.79
N CYS A 449 4.86 4.14 3.82
CA CYS A 449 3.70 4.57 4.61
C CYS A 449 2.99 3.44 5.38
N ASN A 450 3.77 2.61 6.09
CA ASN A 450 3.28 1.51 6.91
C ASN A 450 3.16 1.83 8.41
N LEU A 451 3.47 3.06 8.82
CA LEU A 451 3.59 3.53 10.22
C LEU A 451 4.83 2.98 10.95
N ARG A 452 5.91 2.72 10.21
CA ARG A 452 7.24 2.34 10.73
C ARG A 452 8.31 2.96 9.84
N TYR A 453 9.46 3.27 10.44
CA TYR A 453 10.64 3.71 9.72
C TYR A 453 11.45 2.47 9.31
N ASP A 454 11.27 2.01 8.07
CA ASP A 454 12.08 0.97 7.43
C ASP A 454 13.25 1.57 6.61
N CYS A 455 13.18 2.86 6.23
CA CYS A 455 14.35 3.64 5.81
C CYS A 455 15.19 4.10 7.02
N GLU A 456 16.53 4.06 6.92
CA GLU A 456 17.44 4.58 7.96
C GLU A 456 17.27 6.10 8.23
N ASP A 457 16.72 6.83 7.24
CA ASP A 457 16.39 8.26 7.32
C ASP A 457 14.91 8.55 7.67
N GLY A 458 14.07 7.52 7.80
CA GLY A 458 12.63 7.63 8.07
C GLY A 458 11.77 8.25 6.96
N SER A 459 12.34 8.54 5.78
CA SER A 459 11.66 9.26 4.68
C SER A 459 10.62 8.43 3.92
N ASP A 460 10.41 7.18 4.33
CA ASP A 460 9.32 6.30 3.96
C ASP A 460 7.99 6.61 4.68
N GLU A 461 8.01 7.42 5.73
CA GLU A 461 6.81 7.96 6.39
C GLU A 461 6.54 9.46 6.09
N ASP A 462 7.42 10.12 5.33
CA ASP A 462 7.23 11.50 4.85
C ASP A 462 6.18 11.61 3.72
N GLU A 463 5.42 12.70 3.64
CA GLU A 463 4.50 12.98 2.51
C GLU A 463 3.45 11.86 2.23
N CYS A 464 3.06 11.11 3.26
CA CYS A 464 2.11 9.98 3.18
C CYS A 464 0.63 10.39 2.97
N GLU A 465 0.36 11.37 2.10
CA GLU A 465 -1.01 11.76 1.73
C GLU A 465 -1.66 10.64 0.89
N VAL A 466 -2.78 10.10 1.37
CA VAL A 466 -3.52 9.00 0.73
C VAL A 466 -4.25 9.50 -0.51
N VAL A 467 -4.64 10.79 -0.54
CA VAL A 467 -5.45 11.37 -1.63
C VAL A 467 -4.70 12.44 -2.43
N VAL A 468 -4.42 12.13 -3.70
CA VAL A 468 -3.90 13.09 -4.68
C VAL A 468 -5.06 13.66 -5.52
N MET A 469 -5.28 14.97 -5.41
CA MET A 469 -6.24 15.70 -6.23
C MET A 469 -5.62 16.18 -7.54
N LYS A 470 -6.27 15.89 -8.68
CA LYS A 470 -5.90 16.48 -9.97
C LYS A 470 -6.22 17.98 -9.99
N GLY A 471 -5.42 18.76 -10.73
CA GLY A 471 -5.59 20.20 -10.89
C GLY A 471 -7.02 20.56 -11.32
N GLY A 472 -7.66 21.48 -10.61
CA GLY A 472 -9.05 21.87 -10.85
C GLY A 472 -10.10 21.05 -10.09
N TYR A 473 -9.73 20.16 -9.16
CA TYR A 473 -10.70 19.48 -8.28
C TYR A 473 -11.53 20.50 -7.47
N GLN A 474 -12.86 20.34 -7.48
CA GLN A 474 -13.80 21.23 -6.79
C GLN A 474 -14.65 20.44 -5.79
N LYS A 475 -14.23 20.45 -4.52
CA LYS A 475 -14.84 19.67 -3.42
C LYS A 475 -16.31 19.96 -3.11
N HIS A 476 -16.87 21.04 -3.66
CA HIS A 476 -18.28 21.38 -3.50
C HIS A 476 -19.18 20.70 -4.57
N LEU A 477 -18.59 20.27 -5.70
CA LEU A 477 -19.29 19.53 -6.75
C LEU A 477 -19.23 18.04 -6.47
N ALA A 478 -20.38 17.38 -6.48
CA ALA A 478 -20.45 15.92 -6.45
C ALA A 478 -19.76 15.31 -7.68
N PRO A 479 -19.08 14.16 -7.56
CA PRO A 479 -18.60 13.45 -8.73
C PRO A 479 -19.76 12.94 -9.58
N ALA A 480 -19.55 12.81 -10.89
CA ALA A 480 -20.49 12.14 -11.78
C ALA A 480 -20.44 10.62 -11.57
N GLY A 481 -21.56 9.94 -11.79
CA GLY A 481 -21.59 8.48 -11.91
C GLY A 481 -20.96 8.01 -13.23
N SER A 482 -20.54 6.75 -13.27
CA SER A 482 -19.89 6.14 -14.44
C SER A 482 -20.73 6.33 -15.71
N GLY A 483 -20.08 6.75 -16.80
CA GLY A 483 -20.75 7.07 -18.07
C GLY A 483 -21.59 8.35 -18.07
N GLY A 484 -21.43 9.24 -17.08
CA GLY A 484 -22.23 10.47 -16.94
C GLY A 484 -23.60 10.25 -16.27
N SER A 485 -23.74 9.14 -15.54
CA SER A 485 -24.95 8.80 -14.79
C SER A 485 -25.03 9.52 -13.44
N LEU A 486 -26.16 9.37 -12.73
CA LEU A 486 -26.33 9.83 -11.35
C LEU A 486 -25.32 9.13 -10.42
N LEU A 487 -24.68 9.89 -9.54
CA LEU A 487 -23.79 9.32 -8.53
C LEU A 487 -24.57 8.38 -7.62
N THR A 488 -24.17 7.11 -7.60
CA THR A 488 -24.87 6.07 -6.85
C THR A 488 -24.11 5.79 -5.56
N VAL A 489 -24.71 6.13 -4.42
CA VAL A 489 -24.17 5.94 -3.07
C VAL A 489 -24.84 4.74 -2.43
N THR A 490 -24.06 3.85 -1.82
CA THR A 490 -24.53 2.66 -1.10
C THR A 490 -24.56 2.94 0.41
N PRO A 491 -25.75 3.06 1.05
CA PRO A 491 -25.83 3.24 2.49
C PRO A 491 -25.93 1.89 3.22
N SER A 492 -25.21 1.79 4.33
CA SER A 492 -25.28 0.70 5.30
C SER A 492 -25.62 1.28 6.67
N VAL A 493 -26.66 0.77 7.32
CA VAL A 493 -27.20 1.30 8.59
C VAL A 493 -27.08 0.24 9.68
N THR A 494 -26.16 0.45 10.62
CA THR A 494 -25.97 -0.41 11.78
C THR A 494 -26.62 0.23 13.00
N LEU A 495 -27.74 -0.33 13.47
CA LEU A 495 -28.39 0.08 14.70
C LEU A 495 -27.69 -0.58 15.90
N ALA A 496 -26.80 0.18 16.55
CA ALA A 496 -25.93 -0.32 17.60
C ALA A 496 -26.64 -0.46 18.96
N ARG A 497 -27.48 0.51 19.34
CA ARG A 497 -28.23 0.47 20.61
C ARG A 497 -29.49 1.34 20.59
N VAL A 498 -30.55 0.86 21.24
CA VAL A 498 -31.64 1.73 21.72
C VAL A 498 -31.21 2.24 23.10
N ALA A 499 -30.97 3.54 23.24
CA ALA A 499 -30.44 4.13 24.47
C ALA A 499 -31.56 4.48 25.46
N SER A 500 -32.65 5.07 24.99
CA SER A 500 -33.86 5.34 25.78
C SER A 500 -35.11 5.38 24.90
N VAL A 501 -36.25 5.04 25.49
CA VAL A 501 -37.58 5.15 24.87
C VAL A 501 -38.40 6.11 25.73
N ASP A 502 -38.94 7.17 25.14
CA ASP A 502 -39.78 8.18 25.79
C ASP A 502 -41.18 8.12 25.19
N GLU A 503 -42.06 7.40 25.88
CA GLU A 503 -43.44 7.18 25.47
C GLU A 503 -44.30 8.46 25.61
N ILE A 504 -43.88 9.42 26.44
CA ILE A 504 -44.64 10.64 26.73
C ILE A 504 -44.41 11.67 25.62
N ASN A 505 -43.16 11.87 25.20
CA ASN A 505 -42.78 12.78 24.13
C ASN A 505 -42.79 12.12 22.73
N GLN A 506 -43.24 10.87 22.62
CA GLN A 506 -43.27 10.08 21.39
C GLN A 506 -41.91 10.03 20.67
N ALA A 507 -40.86 9.75 21.44
CA ALA A 507 -39.46 9.90 21.04
C ALA A 507 -38.59 8.70 21.46
N ILE A 508 -37.56 8.39 20.67
CA ILE A 508 -36.62 7.30 20.93
C ILE A 508 -35.20 7.77 20.66
N THR A 509 -34.31 7.62 21.65
CA THR A 509 -32.89 7.92 21.48
C THR A 509 -32.15 6.66 21.06
N LEU A 510 -31.55 6.69 19.87
CA LEU A 510 -30.77 5.63 19.27
C LEU A 510 -29.29 5.99 19.23
N GLU A 511 -28.44 4.97 19.33
CA GLU A 511 -27.06 5.01 18.85
C GLU A 511 -26.96 4.17 17.58
N LEU A 512 -26.59 4.82 16.48
CA LEU A 512 -26.49 4.22 15.16
C LEU A 512 -25.16 4.59 14.49
N GLU A 513 -24.74 3.72 13.59
CA GLU A 513 -23.56 3.89 12.75
C GLU A 513 -24.02 3.83 11.30
N LEU A 514 -23.86 4.95 10.59
CA LEU A 514 -24.19 5.10 9.18
C LEU A 514 -22.88 5.02 8.39
N SER A 515 -22.80 4.10 7.44
CA SER A 515 -21.73 4.09 6.45
C SER A 515 -22.30 4.40 5.07
N LEU A 516 -21.69 5.34 4.34
CA LEU A 516 -22.03 5.66 2.96
C LEU A 516 -20.82 5.38 2.08
N ALA A 517 -20.94 4.50 1.08
CA ALA A 517 -19.86 4.21 0.14
C ALA A 517 -20.17 4.70 -1.28
N TRP A 518 -19.16 5.30 -1.92
CA TRP A 518 -19.22 5.89 -3.26
C TRP A 518 -17.86 5.76 -3.97
N LYS A 519 -17.77 6.28 -5.20
CA LYS A 519 -16.54 6.36 -6.00
C LYS A 519 -16.42 7.76 -6.61
N ASP A 520 -15.20 8.29 -6.67
CA ASP A 520 -14.89 9.59 -7.28
C ASP A 520 -13.71 9.42 -8.27
N ASP A 521 -14.01 9.30 -9.56
CA ASP A 521 -13.01 9.10 -10.62
C ASP A 521 -12.08 10.32 -10.84
N ARG A 522 -12.35 11.45 -10.18
CA ARG A 522 -11.49 12.65 -10.20
C ARG A 522 -10.31 12.51 -9.23
N LEU A 523 -10.45 11.68 -8.20
CA LEU A 523 -9.44 11.43 -7.18
C LEU A 523 -8.51 10.28 -7.57
N VAL A 524 -7.25 10.42 -7.19
CA VAL A 524 -6.21 9.42 -7.36
C VAL A 524 -5.67 9.10 -5.98
N PHE A 525 -5.51 7.83 -5.65
CA PHE A 525 -5.10 7.41 -4.32
C PHE A 525 -3.71 6.79 -4.33
N LYS A 526 -2.96 6.98 -3.26
CA LYS A 526 -1.66 6.34 -2.98
C LYS A 526 -1.77 5.49 -1.71
N HIS A 527 -0.72 4.73 -1.38
CA HIS A 527 -0.49 4.12 -0.06
C HIS A 527 -1.58 3.15 0.47
N LEU A 528 -2.53 2.72 -0.37
CA LEU A 528 -3.63 1.81 0.02
C LEU A 528 -3.19 0.36 0.35
N GLY A 529 -1.88 0.07 0.34
CA GLY A 529 -1.31 -1.28 0.21
C GLY A 529 -0.85 -1.98 1.49
N VAL A 530 -1.17 -1.44 2.68
CA VAL A 530 -0.62 -1.94 3.97
C VAL A 530 -1.62 -2.80 4.75
N THR A 531 -2.93 -2.62 4.58
CA THR A 531 -3.96 -3.36 5.35
C THR A 531 -5.07 -3.92 4.47
N THR A 532 -5.68 -5.02 4.91
CA THR A 532 -6.90 -5.58 4.30
C THR A 532 -8.16 -4.73 4.55
N GLU A 533 -8.06 -3.68 5.36
CA GLU A 533 -9.20 -2.83 5.73
C GLU A 533 -9.34 -1.59 4.85
N GLY A 534 -8.22 -1.08 4.34
CA GLY A 534 -8.11 0.10 3.46
C GLY A 534 -7.25 1.22 4.07
N GLY A 535 -6.96 2.25 3.27
CA GLY A 535 -6.30 3.47 3.73
C GLY A 535 -7.27 4.40 4.46
N LEU A 536 -6.86 5.01 5.57
CA LEU A 536 -7.66 5.95 6.36
C LEU A 536 -7.25 7.39 6.02
N LEU A 537 -8.21 8.26 5.69
CA LEU A 537 -7.94 9.70 5.49
C LEU A 537 -7.70 10.40 6.82
N SER A 538 -6.71 11.30 6.83
CA SER A 538 -6.52 12.30 7.88
C SER A 538 -7.66 13.33 7.92
N GLN A 539 -7.74 14.09 9.02
CA GLN A 539 -8.71 15.19 9.14
C GLN A 539 -8.44 16.33 8.13
N ALA A 540 -7.20 16.49 7.67
CA ALA A 540 -6.82 17.47 6.65
C ALA A 540 -7.39 17.07 5.27
N GLU A 541 -7.15 15.84 4.84
CA GLU A 541 -7.66 15.30 3.57
C GLU A 541 -9.19 15.23 3.54
N MET A 542 -9.83 14.81 4.65
CA MET A 542 -11.30 14.87 4.79
C MET A 542 -11.85 16.30 4.64
N GLY A 543 -11.06 17.32 4.97
CA GLY A 543 -11.41 18.73 4.75
C GLY A 543 -11.27 19.19 3.30
N GLN A 544 -10.57 18.44 2.45
CA GLN A 544 -10.24 18.79 1.06
C GLN A 544 -11.09 18.03 0.02
N VAL A 545 -11.50 16.79 0.28
CA VAL A 545 -12.34 15.98 -0.62
C VAL A 545 -13.84 16.33 -0.56
N TRP A 546 -14.61 15.95 -1.59
CA TRP A 546 -16.07 15.92 -1.51
C TRP A 546 -16.52 14.74 -0.62
N LEU A 547 -17.47 14.97 0.28
CA LEU A 547 -18.09 13.95 1.13
C LEU A 547 -19.62 13.99 0.97
N PRO A 548 -20.31 12.83 0.94
CA PRO A 548 -21.76 12.78 0.78
C PRO A 548 -22.50 13.27 2.04
N ARG A 549 -23.00 14.51 2.01
CA ARG A 549 -23.92 15.03 3.04
C ARG A 549 -25.24 14.26 3.02
N HIS A 550 -25.80 13.96 4.19
CA HIS A 550 -27.10 13.32 4.36
C HIS A 550 -27.93 14.06 5.43
N GLN A 551 -29.21 13.73 5.55
CA GLN A 551 -30.10 14.28 6.59
C GLN A 551 -30.96 13.15 7.17
N LEU A 552 -31.21 13.20 8.49
CA LEU A 552 -32.24 12.41 9.16
C LEU A 552 -33.47 13.29 9.33
N THR A 553 -34.61 12.90 8.74
CA THR A 553 -35.80 13.76 8.67
C THR A 553 -36.72 13.63 9.87
N ASN A 554 -36.75 12.46 10.53
CA ASN A 554 -37.60 12.20 11.71
C ASN A 554 -36.90 12.51 13.06
N LEU A 555 -36.15 13.61 13.16
CA LEU A 555 -35.48 14.04 14.39
C LEU A 555 -36.44 14.75 15.36
N GLU A 556 -36.47 14.31 16.62
CA GLU A 556 -37.20 15.00 17.69
C GLU A 556 -36.40 16.20 18.21
N GLY A 557 -36.99 17.40 18.12
CA GLY A 557 -36.36 18.65 18.60
C GLY A 557 -35.01 18.99 17.95
N GLY A 558 -34.64 18.34 16.84
CA GLY A 558 -33.31 18.46 16.21
C GLY A 558 -32.17 17.82 17.01
N LYS A 559 -32.46 16.94 17.98
CA LYS A 559 -31.46 16.36 18.90
C LYS A 559 -30.61 15.29 18.23
N ILE A 560 -29.49 15.72 17.64
CA ILE A 560 -28.46 14.83 17.07
C ILE A 560 -27.06 15.22 17.55
N LYS A 561 -26.24 14.21 17.89
CA LYS A 561 -24.83 14.35 18.24
C LYS A 561 -23.99 13.37 17.42
N GLN A 562 -23.09 13.89 16.59
CA GLN A 562 -22.04 13.07 16.00
C GLN A 562 -20.99 12.74 17.07
N LEU A 563 -20.60 11.46 17.16
CA LEU A 563 -19.60 10.96 18.11
C LEU A 563 -18.24 10.75 17.44
N HIS A 564 -18.25 10.21 16.22
CA HIS A 564 -17.04 9.90 15.46
C HIS A 564 -17.34 9.91 13.95
N GLN A 565 -16.31 10.18 13.15
CA GLN A 565 -16.34 10.18 11.69
C GLN A 565 -14.97 9.73 11.17
N ALA A 566 -14.96 8.76 10.27
CA ALA A 566 -13.79 8.27 9.56
C ALA A 566 -14.12 8.08 8.07
N VAL A 567 -13.13 8.21 7.19
CA VAL A 567 -13.25 7.89 5.76
C VAL A 567 -12.17 6.89 5.39
N VAL A 568 -12.60 5.70 4.96
CA VAL A 568 -11.72 4.60 4.54
C VAL A 568 -11.81 4.43 3.03
N VAL A 569 -10.66 4.27 2.37
CA VAL A 569 -10.54 4.03 0.94
C VAL A 569 -10.06 2.61 0.71
N ARG A 570 -10.80 1.86 -0.10
CA ARG A 570 -10.45 0.50 -0.52
C ARG A 570 -10.03 0.53 -1.97
N GLY A 571 -8.77 0.16 -2.22
CA GLY A 571 -8.22 0.05 -3.56
C GLY A 571 -8.98 -0.98 -4.38
N THR A 572 -9.12 -0.71 -5.68
CA THR A 572 -9.49 -1.72 -6.66
C THR A 572 -8.24 -2.49 -7.08
N ASP A 573 -8.40 -3.71 -7.60
CA ASP A 573 -7.28 -4.60 -8.02
C ASP A 573 -6.41 -3.99 -9.15
N THR A 574 -6.90 -2.90 -9.77
CA THR A 574 -6.25 -2.12 -10.84
C THR A 574 -5.16 -1.19 -10.29
N VAL A 575 -4.03 -1.76 -9.86
CA VAL A 575 -2.87 -0.98 -9.42
C VAL A 575 -2.08 -0.46 -10.63
N GLN A 576 -1.93 0.86 -10.75
CA GLN A 576 -1.01 1.47 -11.71
C GLN A 576 0.39 1.58 -11.09
N LYS A 577 1.36 0.90 -11.70
CA LYS A 577 2.78 0.98 -11.33
C LYS A 577 3.38 2.35 -11.69
N PRO A 578 4.39 2.85 -10.97
CA PRO A 578 5.11 4.05 -11.34
C PRO A 578 5.78 3.90 -12.73
N GLY A 579 5.79 4.98 -13.51
CA GLY A 579 6.63 5.07 -14.71
C GLY A 579 8.11 5.25 -14.34
N PHE A 580 9.03 4.89 -15.24
CA PHE A 580 10.47 4.86 -14.93
C PHE A 580 11.09 6.21 -14.51
N ASN A 581 10.50 7.33 -14.94
CA ASN A 581 10.88 8.68 -14.54
C ASN A 581 10.37 9.10 -13.14
N SER A 582 9.50 8.31 -12.49
CA SER A 582 8.86 8.69 -11.20
C SER A 582 9.86 8.61 -10.04
N VAL A 583 10.12 9.75 -9.39
CA VAL A 583 11.08 9.84 -8.28
C VAL A 583 10.54 9.19 -7.01
N ASP A 584 9.29 9.46 -6.64
CA ASP A 584 8.69 8.97 -5.40
C ASP A 584 8.20 7.52 -5.51
N THR A 585 8.11 6.96 -6.73
CA THR A 585 7.82 5.53 -7.00
C THR A 585 6.52 4.95 -6.44
N ASP A 586 5.61 5.79 -5.92
CA ASP A 586 4.40 5.34 -5.24
C ASP A 586 3.47 4.53 -6.15
N LEU A 587 2.80 3.51 -5.57
CA LEU A 587 1.74 2.75 -6.24
C LEU A 587 0.45 3.58 -6.31
N VAL A 588 -0.11 3.68 -7.51
CA VAL A 588 -1.23 4.59 -7.82
C VAL A 588 -2.53 3.82 -8.07
N TYR A 589 -3.61 4.24 -7.40
CA TYR A 589 -4.92 3.61 -7.42
C TYR A 589 -5.97 4.61 -7.95
N PRO A 590 -6.30 4.61 -9.25
CA PRO A 590 -7.28 5.55 -9.82
C PRO A 590 -8.73 5.15 -9.51
N GLY A 591 -9.52 6.09 -8.95
CA GLY A 591 -10.96 5.87 -8.72
C GLY A 591 -11.27 4.71 -7.76
N ALA A 592 -10.57 4.64 -6.63
CA ALA A 592 -10.84 3.67 -5.57
C ALA A 592 -12.23 3.86 -4.92
N GLN A 593 -12.73 2.86 -4.18
CA GLN A 593 -14.01 2.96 -3.48
C GLN A 593 -13.82 3.65 -2.12
N MET A 594 -14.50 4.77 -1.91
CA MET A 594 -14.49 5.51 -0.65
C MET A 594 -15.70 5.09 0.21
N THR A 595 -15.49 4.96 1.52
CA THR A 595 -16.56 4.73 2.51
C THR A 595 -16.38 5.70 3.68
N ILE A 596 -17.37 6.56 3.91
CA ILE A 596 -17.47 7.37 5.13
C ILE A 596 -18.30 6.61 6.15
N THR A 597 -17.79 6.50 7.38
CA THR A 597 -18.51 5.88 8.50
C THR A 597 -18.65 6.92 9.62
N GLN A 598 -19.89 7.18 10.02
CA GLN A 598 -20.26 8.19 11.02
C GLN A 598 -21.13 7.57 12.11
N ARG A 599 -20.77 7.82 13.37
CA ARG A 599 -21.49 7.33 14.55
C ARG A 599 -22.28 8.45 15.19
N TYR A 600 -23.57 8.22 15.42
CA TYR A 600 -24.50 9.21 15.95
C TYR A 600 -25.21 8.71 17.20
N THR A 601 -25.45 9.63 18.14
CA THR A 601 -26.57 9.55 19.07
C THR A 601 -27.66 10.49 18.53
N ALA A 602 -28.85 9.97 18.23
CA ALA A 602 -29.95 10.74 17.66
C ALA A 602 -31.25 10.42 18.38
N THR A 603 -32.04 11.43 18.73
CA THR A 603 -33.42 11.23 19.20
C THR A 603 -34.38 11.40 18.04
N LEU A 604 -35.08 10.32 17.70
CA LEU A 604 -36.03 10.26 16.60
C LEU A 604 -37.46 10.29 17.12
N THR A 605 -38.39 10.82 16.32
CA THR A 605 -39.82 10.67 16.58
C THR A 605 -40.29 9.27 16.21
N CYS A 606 -41.14 8.68 17.05
CA CYS A 606 -41.89 7.47 16.75
C CYS A 606 -43.31 7.59 17.31
N SER A 607 -44.32 7.40 16.47
CA SER A 607 -45.71 7.45 16.93
C SER A 607 -46.07 6.14 17.63
N PHE A 608 -46.48 6.24 18.90
CA PHE A 608 -46.81 5.07 19.72
C PHE A 608 -48.32 4.77 19.65
N GLU A 609 -48.67 3.63 19.07
CA GLU A 609 -50.04 3.11 18.99
C GLU A 609 -50.35 2.34 20.29
N LEU A 610 -51.04 2.99 21.24
CA LEU A 610 -51.20 2.48 22.61
C LEU A 610 -52.56 1.81 22.88
N TYR A 611 -53.40 1.63 21.84
CA TYR A 611 -54.71 0.98 21.94
C TYR A 611 -54.65 -0.36 22.71
N SER A 612 -53.74 -1.26 22.33
CA SER A 612 -53.60 -2.60 22.93
C SER A 612 -52.74 -2.64 24.20
N TYR A 613 -52.38 -1.50 24.80
CA TYR A 613 -51.50 -1.46 25.98
C TYR A 613 -52.05 -2.31 27.14
N PRO A 614 -51.24 -3.19 27.78
CA PRO A 614 -49.77 -3.30 27.69
C PRO A 614 -49.24 -4.43 26.77
N PHE A 615 -50.05 -4.89 25.81
CA PHE A 615 -49.71 -5.95 24.86
C PHE A 615 -49.34 -5.39 23.48
N ASP A 616 -48.94 -4.13 23.44
CA ASP A 616 -48.65 -3.36 22.24
C ASP A 616 -47.27 -3.69 21.60
N ALA A 617 -47.25 -3.56 20.28
CA ALA A 617 -46.10 -3.74 19.41
C ALA A 617 -45.92 -2.44 18.60
N GLN A 618 -44.82 -1.74 18.80
CA GLN A 618 -44.60 -0.40 18.28
C GLN A 618 -43.71 -0.43 17.03
N LEU A 619 -44.08 0.31 15.98
CA LEU A 619 -43.36 0.33 14.71
C LEU A 619 -42.71 1.70 14.49
N CYS A 620 -41.38 1.72 14.48
CA CYS A 620 -40.60 2.95 14.40
C CYS A 620 -39.70 2.95 13.17
N THR A 621 -39.37 4.13 12.64
CA THR A 621 -38.50 4.28 11.46
C THR A 621 -37.26 5.13 11.71
N ILE A 622 -36.32 5.04 10.78
CA ILE A 622 -35.16 5.93 10.63
C ILE A 622 -35.19 6.42 9.18
N ASP A 623 -35.44 7.71 8.98
CA ASP A 623 -35.74 8.28 7.66
C ASP A 623 -34.54 9.09 7.14
N LEU A 624 -33.74 8.47 6.26
CA LEU A 624 -32.49 9.01 5.71
C LEU A 624 -32.70 9.58 4.30
N THR A 625 -32.38 10.86 4.11
CA THR A 625 -32.48 11.57 2.82
C THR A 625 -31.18 12.26 2.43
N PHE A 626 -31.11 12.72 1.18
CA PHE A 626 -30.11 13.70 0.73
C PHE A 626 -30.63 15.14 0.85
N PRO A 627 -29.75 16.14 1.08
CA PRO A 627 -30.10 17.56 0.98
C PRO A 627 -30.67 17.94 -0.39
N PRO A 628 -31.52 18.98 -0.50
CA PRO A 628 -32.10 19.43 -1.76
C PRO A 628 -31.08 19.67 -2.88
N ASP A 629 -29.90 20.17 -2.54
CA ASP A 629 -28.78 20.47 -3.45
C ASP A 629 -28.32 19.27 -4.30
N TYR A 630 -28.59 18.04 -3.86
CA TYR A 630 -28.19 16.81 -4.56
C TYR A 630 -29.28 16.24 -5.48
N LYS A 631 -30.48 16.85 -5.51
CA LYS A 631 -31.61 16.38 -6.32
C LYS A 631 -31.26 16.40 -7.82
N GLY A 632 -31.24 15.22 -8.44
CA GLY A 632 -30.86 15.06 -9.84
C GLY A 632 -29.36 14.93 -10.10
N ASN A 633 -28.53 14.83 -9.04
CA ASN A 633 -27.09 14.57 -9.14
C ASN A 633 -26.68 13.28 -8.40
N VAL A 634 -27.29 12.98 -7.25
CA VAL A 634 -26.93 11.84 -6.38
C VAL A 634 -28.17 10.99 -6.05
N LYS A 635 -27.99 9.67 -5.93
CA LYS A 635 -29.04 8.72 -5.52
C LYS A 635 -28.53 7.58 -4.63
N PHE A 636 -29.43 6.95 -3.88
CA PHE A 636 -29.16 5.78 -3.06
C PHE A 636 -29.33 4.47 -3.84
N ALA A 637 -28.40 3.54 -3.65
CA ALA A 637 -28.46 2.16 -4.15
C ALA A 637 -29.35 1.27 -3.26
N VAL A 638 -30.66 1.47 -3.33
CA VAL A 638 -31.67 0.80 -2.47
C VAL A 638 -31.47 -0.74 -2.38
N ASN A 639 -31.20 -1.39 -3.50
CA ASN A 639 -31.04 -2.86 -3.58
C ASN A 639 -29.79 -3.40 -2.86
N ASN A 640 -28.77 -2.55 -2.68
CA ASN A 640 -27.49 -2.93 -2.05
C ASN A 640 -27.39 -2.37 -0.62
N THR A 641 -28.52 -2.02 0.00
CA THR A 641 -28.54 -1.53 1.38
C THR A 641 -28.34 -2.67 2.37
N ASN A 642 -27.40 -2.47 3.30
CA ASN A 642 -27.15 -3.41 4.40
C ASN A 642 -27.69 -2.82 5.70
N ILE A 643 -28.44 -3.61 6.46
CA ILE A 643 -29.09 -3.18 7.70
C ILE A 643 -28.80 -4.22 8.77
N ILE A 644 -28.11 -3.80 9.83
CA ILE A 644 -27.62 -4.69 10.88
C ILE A 644 -28.08 -4.17 12.23
N TYR A 645 -28.59 -5.06 13.09
CA TYR A 645 -28.84 -4.77 14.50
C TYR A 645 -27.83 -5.52 15.37
N THR A 646 -26.88 -4.80 15.97
CA THR A 646 -25.85 -5.37 16.86
C THR A 646 -26.17 -5.22 18.34
N GLY A 647 -27.28 -4.55 18.68
CA GLY A 647 -27.67 -4.24 20.05
C GLY A 647 -28.25 -5.40 20.88
N LYS A 648 -28.52 -5.10 22.16
CA LYS A 648 -29.20 -6.03 23.07
C LYS A 648 -30.70 -6.14 22.73
N LYS A 649 -31.10 -7.17 21.99
CA LYS A 649 -32.50 -7.42 21.60
C LYS A 649 -33.49 -7.30 22.76
N LYS A 650 -33.15 -7.77 23.97
CA LYS A 650 -33.99 -7.64 25.16
C LYS A 650 -33.59 -6.39 25.96
N LEU A 651 -34.43 -5.38 25.96
CA LEU A 651 -34.31 -4.15 26.75
C LEU A 651 -35.04 -4.31 28.10
N SER A 652 -35.09 -3.25 28.91
CA SER A 652 -35.82 -3.22 30.19
C SER A 652 -37.32 -3.45 30.00
N LEU A 653 -37.97 -2.59 29.22
CA LEU A 653 -39.42 -2.58 28.99
C LEU A 653 -39.86 -3.16 27.63
N PHE A 654 -38.93 -3.33 26.68
CA PHE A 654 -39.22 -3.72 25.29
C PHE A 654 -38.29 -4.84 24.78
N VAL A 655 -38.64 -5.42 23.63
CA VAL A 655 -37.79 -6.32 22.85
C VAL A 655 -37.72 -5.80 21.41
N VAL A 656 -36.50 -5.68 20.86
CA VAL A 656 -36.24 -5.22 19.48
C VAL A 656 -36.29 -6.39 18.51
N GLU A 657 -37.19 -6.31 17.53
CA GLU A 657 -37.44 -7.35 16.52
C GLU A 657 -37.60 -6.72 15.13
N ASN A 658 -37.59 -7.55 14.08
CA ASN A 658 -37.95 -7.21 12.69
C ASN A 658 -37.27 -5.96 12.09
N VAL A 659 -36.00 -5.71 12.42
CA VAL A 659 -35.20 -4.62 11.83
C VAL A 659 -34.91 -4.92 10.35
N LYS A 660 -35.37 -4.07 9.43
CA LYS A 660 -35.35 -4.29 7.98
C LYS A 660 -35.43 -2.97 7.19
N LEU A 661 -35.29 -3.04 5.87
CA LEU A 661 -35.64 -1.93 4.97
C LEU A 661 -37.19 -1.85 4.84
N SER A 662 -37.76 -0.65 4.91
CA SER A 662 -39.20 -0.45 4.66
C SER A 662 -39.50 -0.41 3.16
N GLY A 663 -40.64 -0.94 2.74
CA GLY A 663 -41.09 -0.95 1.33
C GLY A 663 -41.39 0.43 0.72
N LYS A 664 -41.22 1.52 1.48
CA LYS A 664 -41.34 2.92 1.02
C LYS A 664 -40.00 3.52 0.54
N SER A 665 -38.91 2.77 0.56
CA SER A 665 -37.59 3.22 0.09
C SER A 665 -37.59 3.63 -1.40
N SER A 666 -36.88 4.70 -1.74
CA SER A 666 -36.74 5.24 -3.10
C SER A 666 -35.30 5.73 -3.36
N GLU A 667 -34.99 6.12 -4.60
CA GLU A 667 -33.66 6.63 -4.98
C GLU A 667 -33.19 7.86 -4.19
N SER A 668 -34.06 8.58 -3.48
CA SER A 668 -33.72 9.76 -2.65
C SER A 668 -34.06 9.63 -1.15
N LEU A 669 -34.67 8.53 -0.73
CA LEU A 669 -35.13 8.30 0.65
C LEU A 669 -34.95 6.83 1.02
N VAL A 670 -34.14 6.56 2.05
CA VAL A 670 -33.99 5.23 2.66
C VAL A 670 -34.70 5.24 4.01
N VAL A 671 -35.66 4.33 4.19
CA VAL A 671 -36.41 4.15 5.43
C VAL A 671 -36.02 2.80 6.04
N VAL A 672 -35.41 2.83 7.23
CA VAL A 672 -35.17 1.61 8.03
C VAL A 672 -36.29 1.47 9.03
N GLU A 673 -36.89 0.28 9.13
CA GLU A 673 -38.06 -0.03 9.93
C GLU A 673 -37.66 -1.01 11.06
N TYR A 674 -38.07 -0.73 12.30
CA TYR A 674 -37.77 -1.58 13.46
C TYR A 674 -38.97 -1.69 14.40
N GLN A 675 -39.16 -2.87 15.00
CA GLN A 675 -40.30 -3.17 15.86
C GLN A 675 -39.88 -3.28 17.33
N LEU A 676 -40.67 -2.72 18.24
CA LEU A 676 -40.48 -2.77 19.69
C LEU A 676 -41.70 -3.42 20.37
N ASN A 677 -41.54 -4.67 20.81
CA ASN A 677 -42.61 -5.43 21.48
C ASN A 677 -42.53 -5.24 23.00
N ARG A 678 -43.64 -4.85 23.66
CA ARG A 678 -43.63 -4.54 25.11
C ARG A 678 -43.50 -5.79 25.99
N ARG A 679 -42.74 -5.66 27.09
CA ARG A 679 -42.56 -6.70 28.12
C ARG A 679 -43.63 -6.58 29.21
N GLN A 680 -44.81 -7.12 28.92
CA GLN A 680 -46.02 -7.14 29.76
C GLN A 680 -45.83 -7.62 31.23
N GLY A 681 -44.82 -8.45 31.50
CA GLY A 681 -44.66 -9.16 32.78
C GLY A 681 -44.63 -8.29 34.06
N VAL A 682 -44.08 -7.07 33.99
CA VAL A 682 -44.09 -6.15 35.16
C VAL A 682 -45.51 -5.63 35.41
N ILE A 683 -46.20 -5.19 34.37
CA ILE A 683 -47.54 -4.56 34.44
C ILE A 683 -48.60 -5.58 34.87
N LEU A 684 -48.45 -6.85 34.48
CA LEU A 684 -49.27 -7.95 35.00
C LEU A 684 -49.12 -8.10 36.52
N LEU A 685 -47.90 -7.97 37.05
CA LEU A 685 -47.61 -8.12 38.48
C LEU A 685 -47.97 -6.88 39.32
N THR A 686 -47.75 -5.67 38.79
CA THR A 686 -47.92 -4.40 39.54
C THR A 686 -49.28 -3.72 39.32
N THR A 687 -50.02 -4.07 38.27
CA THR A 687 -51.31 -3.44 37.93
C THR A 687 -52.45 -4.46 37.94
N PHE A 688 -52.36 -5.53 37.16
CA PHE A 688 -53.46 -6.52 37.06
C PHE A 688 -53.66 -7.27 38.38
N LEU A 689 -52.60 -7.88 38.95
CA LEU A 689 -52.69 -8.63 40.19
C LEU A 689 -53.25 -7.79 41.38
N PRO A 690 -52.77 -6.57 41.68
CA PRO A 690 -53.37 -5.73 42.71
C PRO A 690 -54.83 -5.35 42.42
N SER A 691 -55.20 -5.07 41.17
CA SER A 691 -56.60 -4.77 40.82
C SER A 691 -57.53 -5.96 41.08
N PHE A 692 -57.08 -7.19 40.83
CA PHE A 692 -57.81 -8.42 41.15
C PHE A 692 -57.91 -8.68 42.66
N LEU A 693 -56.86 -8.38 43.43
CA LEU A 693 -56.90 -8.48 44.90
C LEU A 693 -57.85 -7.44 45.52
N LEU A 694 -57.87 -6.19 45.02
CA LEU A 694 -58.82 -5.17 45.45
C LEU A 694 -60.27 -5.54 45.13
N LEU A 695 -60.52 -6.11 43.93
CA LEU A 695 -61.83 -6.67 43.58
C LEU A 695 -62.24 -7.83 44.49
N SER A 696 -61.29 -8.69 44.86
CA SER A 696 -61.52 -9.81 45.79
C SER A 696 -61.89 -9.32 47.20
N ILE A 697 -61.24 -8.26 47.69
CA ILE A 697 -61.59 -7.61 48.96
C ILE A 697 -62.98 -6.97 48.88
N SER A 698 -63.33 -6.30 47.77
CA SER A 698 -64.67 -5.75 47.55
C SER A 698 -65.75 -6.82 47.45
N TRP A 699 -65.46 -8.00 46.91
CA TRP A 699 -66.39 -9.14 46.92
C TRP A 699 -66.56 -9.71 48.34
N ALA A 700 -65.49 -9.74 49.15
CA ALA A 700 -65.52 -10.25 50.52
C ALA A 700 -66.42 -9.41 51.47
N THR A 701 -66.65 -8.11 51.21
CA THR A 701 -67.58 -7.29 52.03
C THR A 701 -69.05 -7.74 51.94
N LEU A 702 -69.39 -8.60 50.96
CA LEU A 702 -70.70 -9.26 50.82
C LEU A 702 -70.84 -10.52 51.69
N PHE A 703 -69.78 -10.89 52.42
CA PHE A 703 -69.77 -12.00 53.40
C PHE A 703 -69.91 -11.50 54.84
N ILE A 704 -69.64 -10.23 55.09
CA ILE A 704 -69.83 -9.55 56.38
C ILE A 704 -71.34 -9.43 56.69
N ARG A 705 -71.70 -9.53 57.97
CA ARG A 705 -73.09 -9.48 58.47
C ARG A 705 -73.79 -8.18 58.05
N ILE A 706 -75.11 -8.24 57.90
CA ILE A 706 -75.92 -7.11 57.39
C ILE A 706 -75.92 -5.93 58.37
N GLU A 707 -75.93 -6.22 59.67
CA GLU A 707 -75.87 -5.26 60.79
C GLU A 707 -74.62 -4.36 60.77
N ASP A 708 -73.47 -4.88 60.34
CA ASP A 708 -72.16 -4.20 60.38
C ASP A 708 -71.95 -3.23 59.19
N LEU A 709 -72.96 -2.41 58.85
CA LEU A 709 -72.97 -1.53 57.68
C LEU A 709 -71.75 -0.61 57.59
N ASN A 710 -71.33 -0.02 58.71
CA ASN A 710 -70.17 0.89 58.76
C ASN A 710 -68.88 0.21 58.29
N VAL A 711 -68.64 -1.03 58.72
CA VAL A 711 -67.45 -1.80 58.32
C VAL A 711 -67.46 -2.04 56.81
N ARG A 712 -68.62 -2.44 56.27
CA ARG A 712 -68.80 -2.76 54.84
C ARG A 712 -68.67 -1.54 53.95
N ALA A 713 -69.22 -0.40 54.39
CA ALA A 713 -69.09 0.88 53.69
C ALA A 713 -67.63 1.38 53.67
N VAL A 714 -66.94 1.37 54.82
CA VAL A 714 -65.54 1.82 54.91
C VAL A 714 -64.60 0.93 54.10
N MET A 715 -64.73 -0.40 54.18
CA MET A 715 -63.93 -1.32 53.36
C MET A 715 -64.17 -1.12 51.87
N SER A 716 -65.42 -0.95 51.44
CA SER A 716 -65.72 -0.78 50.01
C SER A 716 -65.24 0.57 49.48
N LEU A 717 -65.45 1.66 50.22
CA LEU A 717 -64.98 2.99 49.86
C LEU A 717 -63.45 3.06 49.79
N THR A 718 -62.75 2.42 50.74
CA THR A 718 -61.27 2.36 50.71
C THR A 718 -60.75 1.52 49.54
N THR A 719 -61.37 0.39 49.19
CA THR A 719 -60.97 -0.34 47.96
C THR A 719 -61.17 0.49 46.69
N LEU A 720 -62.25 1.29 46.60
CA LEU A 720 -62.49 2.17 45.46
C LEU A 720 -61.45 3.29 45.37
N LEU A 721 -61.11 3.91 46.50
CA LEU A 721 -60.09 4.96 46.55
C LEU A 721 -58.70 4.43 46.12
N VAL A 722 -58.29 3.26 46.62
CA VAL A 722 -57.00 2.63 46.27
C VAL A 722 -56.97 2.17 44.82
N LEU A 723 -58.09 1.70 44.26
CA LEU A 723 -58.17 1.37 42.84
C LEU A 723 -58.08 2.63 41.95
N TYR A 724 -58.71 3.73 42.35
CA TYR A 724 -58.64 5.00 41.63
C TYR A 724 -57.24 5.63 41.68
N THR A 725 -56.53 5.56 42.80
CA THR A 725 -55.13 6.03 42.86
C THR A 725 -54.19 5.18 42.01
N LEU A 726 -54.41 3.86 41.93
CA LEU A 726 -53.68 2.97 41.02
C LEU A 726 -53.94 3.33 39.54
N PHE A 727 -55.20 3.55 39.16
CA PHE A 727 -55.56 4.04 37.82
C PHE A 727 -54.90 5.38 37.49
N SER A 728 -55.00 6.36 38.40
CA SER A 728 -54.44 7.70 38.22
C SER A 728 -52.91 7.67 38.02
N ASN A 729 -52.20 6.88 38.82
CA ASN A 729 -50.75 6.72 38.73
C ASN A 729 -50.30 6.09 37.39
N LEU A 730 -51.01 5.05 36.93
CA LEU A 730 -50.77 4.49 35.60
C LEU A 730 -51.06 5.51 34.50
N SER A 731 -52.20 6.22 34.60
CA SER A 731 -52.62 7.23 33.62
C SER A 731 -51.67 8.43 33.56
N SER A 732 -50.95 8.75 34.63
CA SER A 732 -49.89 9.78 34.62
C SER A 732 -48.55 9.28 34.08
N SER A 733 -48.36 7.96 33.98
CA SER A 733 -47.14 7.32 33.49
C SER A 733 -47.16 7.05 31.97
N LEU A 734 -48.22 7.47 31.28
CA LEU A 734 -48.47 7.24 29.86
C LEU A 734 -48.79 8.58 29.15
N PRO A 735 -48.54 8.71 27.84
CA PRO A 735 -48.98 9.87 27.07
C PRO A 735 -50.50 10.01 27.09
N LYS A 736 -50.97 11.26 27.03
CA LYS A 736 -52.41 11.57 26.96
C LYS A 736 -52.91 11.48 25.52
N THR A 737 -53.18 10.25 25.08
CA THR A 737 -53.85 9.96 23.80
C THR A 737 -55.34 10.30 23.86
N ALA A 738 -55.94 10.63 22.71
CA ALA A 738 -57.40 10.70 22.56
C ALA A 738 -58.06 9.30 22.47
N GLU A 739 -57.27 8.28 22.16
CA GLU A 739 -57.71 6.89 22.04
C GLU A 739 -57.93 6.23 23.41
N ILE A 740 -59.00 5.43 23.51
CA ILE A 740 -59.28 4.56 24.64
C ILE A 740 -58.27 3.41 24.63
N LYS A 741 -57.45 3.29 25.67
CA LYS A 741 -56.48 2.20 25.81
C LYS A 741 -57.17 1.01 26.47
N LEU A 742 -56.77 -0.21 26.12
CA LEU A 742 -57.37 -1.43 26.67
C LEU A 742 -57.30 -1.50 28.21
N ILE A 743 -56.22 -0.97 28.80
CA ILE A 743 -56.09 -0.85 30.25
C ILE A 743 -57.09 0.13 30.89
N ASP A 744 -57.55 1.16 30.17
CA ASP A 744 -58.59 2.07 30.66
C ASP A 744 -59.92 1.31 30.80
N VAL A 745 -60.24 0.45 29.84
CA VAL A 745 -61.43 -0.43 29.84
C VAL A 745 -61.40 -1.38 31.05
N TRP A 746 -60.24 -1.97 31.36
CA TRP A 746 -60.05 -2.81 32.55
C TRP A 746 -60.33 -2.05 33.85
N PHE A 747 -59.80 -0.84 34.01
CA PHE A 747 -60.06 -0.03 35.21
C PHE A 747 -61.51 0.44 35.31
N ILE A 748 -62.10 0.94 34.22
CA ILE A 748 -63.51 1.37 34.18
C ILE A 748 -64.44 0.22 34.58
N PHE A 749 -64.17 -1.01 34.11
CA PHE A 749 -64.92 -2.20 34.49
C PHE A 749 -64.85 -2.51 35.99
N ILE A 750 -63.64 -2.58 36.58
CA ILE A 750 -63.49 -2.91 38.00
C ILE A 750 -64.04 -1.79 38.90
N ILE A 751 -63.83 -0.51 38.53
CA ILE A 751 -64.44 0.65 39.21
C ILE A 751 -65.97 0.54 39.21
N SER A 752 -66.57 0.14 38.08
CA SER A 752 -68.03 -0.05 37.96
C SER A 752 -68.55 -1.18 38.85
N LEU A 753 -67.82 -2.30 38.97
CA LEU A 753 -68.15 -3.38 39.91
C LEU A 753 -68.06 -2.95 41.38
N LEU A 754 -67.00 -2.22 41.76
CA LEU A 754 -66.85 -1.69 43.12
C LEU A 754 -67.97 -0.69 43.47
N PHE A 755 -68.34 0.18 42.53
CA PHE A 755 -69.46 1.09 42.70
C PHE A 755 -70.81 0.35 42.84
N SER A 756 -71.02 -0.72 42.06
CA SER A 756 -72.18 -1.61 42.20
C SER A 756 -72.25 -2.24 43.60
N ASN A 757 -71.11 -2.67 44.16
CA ASN A 757 -71.04 -3.22 45.52
C ASN A 757 -71.36 -2.17 46.60
N ILE A 758 -70.82 -0.95 46.48
CA ILE A 758 -71.14 0.17 47.37
C ILE A 758 -72.65 0.45 47.36
N MET A 759 -73.27 0.51 46.17
CA MET A 759 -74.72 0.69 46.05
C MET A 759 -75.49 -0.49 46.64
N ALA A 760 -75.06 -1.74 46.43
CA ALA A 760 -75.69 -2.91 47.04
C ALA A 760 -75.63 -2.89 48.58
N HIS A 761 -74.56 -2.36 49.18
CA HIS A 761 -74.50 -2.13 50.63
C HIS A 761 -75.48 -1.05 51.10
N ILE A 762 -75.53 0.10 50.40
CA ILE A 762 -76.44 1.21 50.72
C ILE A 762 -77.89 0.76 50.63
N PHE A 763 -78.30 0.11 49.53
CA PHE A 763 -79.66 -0.41 49.36
C PHE A 763 -80.00 -1.50 50.40
N ALA A 764 -79.09 -2.41 50.72
CA ALA A 764 -79.34 -3.41 51.76
C ALA A 764 -79.54 -2.77 53.15
N GLY A 765 -78.73 -1.77 53.51
CA GLY A 765 -78.88 -1.02 54.75
C GLY A 765 -80.17 -0.19 54.81
N ALA A 766 -80.54 0.46 53.70
CA ALA A 766 -81.79 1.21 53.59
C ALA A 766 -83.02 0.30 53.72
N VAL A 767 -83.00 -0.88 53.10
CA VAL A 767 -84.07 -1.89 53.26
C VAL A 767 -84.13 -2.36 54.72
N GLU A 768 -83.01 -2.67 55.36
CA GLU A 768 -82.98 -3.09 56.77
C GLU A 768 -83.56 -2.01 57.71
N ALA A 769 -83.25 -0.73 57.45
CA ALA A 769 -83.79 0.40 58.22
C ALA A 769 -85.32 0.56 58.13
N THR A 770 -85.97 0.02 57.09
CA THR A 770 -87.44 -0.02 57.00
C THR A 770 -88.08 -1.15 57.83
N VAL A 771 -87.30 -2.15 58.26
CA VAL A 771 -87.78 -3.30 59.04
C VAL A 771 -87.79 -2.96 60.54
N LYS A 772 -88.94 -2.51 61.04
CA LYS A 772 -89.15 -2.31 62.49
C LYS A 772 -89.25 -3.64 63.24
N TYR A 773 -88.12 -4.14 63.73
CA TYR A 773 -88.09 -5.22 64.71
C TYR A 773 -88.80 -4.80 66.02
N PRO A 774 -89.83 -5.54 66.49
CA PRO A 774 -90.54 -5.20 67.72
C PRO A 774 -89.67 -5.52 68.94
N LYS A 775 -89.10 -4.49 69.59
CA LYS A 775 -88.41 -4.63 70.88
C LYS A 775 -89.40 -4.92 72.02
N ARG A 776 -89.84 -6.18 72.13
CA ARG A 776 -90.44 -6.75 73.33
C ARG A 776 -89.82 -8.12 73.61
N MET A 777 -89.10 -8.23 74.73
CA MET A 777 -88.90 -9.53 75.38
C MET A 777 -90.26 -10.01 75.89
N THR A 778 -90.79 -11.06 75.28
CA THR A 778 -91.89 -11.86 75.84
C THR A 778 -91.31 -13.16 76.37
N VAL A 779 -91.48 -13.42 77.67
CA VAL A 779 -91.17 -14.73 78.26
C VAL A 779 -92.24 -15.71 77.76
N VAL A 780 -91.85 -16.67 76.95
CA VAL A 780 -92.77 -17.64 76.33
C VAL A 780 -92.88 -18.89 77.24
N PRO A 781 -94.09 -19.32 77.63
CA PRO A 781 -94.30 -20.62 78.28
C PRO A 781 -93.85 -21.79 77.39
N ARG A 782 -93.57 -22.95 78.00
CA ARG A 782 -92.82 -24.05 77.37
C ARG A 782 -93.43 -24.64 76.08
N ASP A 783 -94.75 -24.49 75.88
CA ASP A 783 -95.48 -25.10 74.77
C ASP A 783 -96.25 -24.07 73.93
N GLN A 784 -95.62 -23.54 72.87
CA GLN A 784 -96.23 -23.42 71.52
C GLN A 784 -95.25 -22.90 70.45
N THR A 785 -95.09 -23.72 69.39
CA THR A 785 -94.73 -23.41 67.97
C THR A 785 -93.80 -22.23 67.64
N GLU A 786 -92.73 -22.53 66.90
CA GLU A 786 -91.78 -21.56 66.32
C GLU A 786 -92.45 -20.45 65.49
N ILE A 787 -92.03 -19.19 65.72
CA ILE A 787 -92.42 -18.06 64.88
C ILE A 787 -91.60 -18.09 63.59
N GLN A 788 -92.24 -18.41 62.47
CA GLN A 788 -91.68 -18.35 61.11
C GLN A 788 -91.39 -16.90 60.68
N VAL A 789 -90.26 -16.35 61.11
CA VAL A 789 -89.77 -15.03 60.68
C VAL A 789 -89.39 -15.08 59.20
N LYS A 790 -90.13 -14.36 58.34
CA LYS A 790 -89.77 -14.18 56.93
C LYS A 790 -88.37 -13.57 56.83
N LYS A 791 -87.45 -14.27 56.14
CA LYS A 791 -86.09 -13.77 55.85
C LYS A 791 -86.17 -12.37 55.18
N PRO A 792 -85.43 -11.36 55.66
CA PRO A 792 -85.57 -9.99 55.17
C PRO A 792 -85.06 -9.83 53.74
N ALA A 793 -85.65 -8.89 53.00
CA ALA A 793 -85.35 -8.66 51.59
C ALA A 793 -83.90 -8.18 51.35
N SER A 794 -83.31 -7.48 52.32
CA SER A 794 -81.90 -7.07 52.38
C SER A 794 -80.94 -8.25 52.14
N GLY A 795 -81.20 -9.39 52.80
CA GLY A 795 -80.40 -10.61 52.64
C GLY A 795 -80.54 -11.25 51.26
N ARG A 796 -81.71 -11.14 50.63
CA ARG A 796 -81.94 -11.68 49.27
C ARG A 796 -81.23 -10.85 48.20
N LEU A 797 -81.21 -9.52 48.33
CA LEU A 797 -80.45 -8.62 47.45
C LEU A 797 -78.95 -8.95 47.48
N LEU A 798 -78.38 -9.05 48.67
CA LEU A 798 -76.95 -9.35 48.86
C LEU A 798 -76.58 -10.77 48.38
N TYR A 799 -77.47 -11.74 48.54
CA TYR A 799 -77.29 -13.10 48.01
C TYR A 799 -77.16 -13.11 46.48
N ILE A 800 -78.05 -12.37 45.79
CA ILE A 800 -78.05 -12.26 44.31
C ILE A 800 -76.77 -11.55 43.82
N GLN A 801 -76.39 -10.45 44.48
CA GLN A 801 -75.15 -9.71 44.15
C GLN A 801 -73.90 -10.61 44.30
N ARG A 802 -73.79 -11.31 45.43
CA ARG A 802 -72.65 -12.15 45.82
C ARG A 802 -72.42 -13.37 44.93
N TYR A 803 -73.49 -14.10 44.60
CA TYR A 803 -73.40 -15.41 43.94
C TYR A 803 -73.77 -15.42 42.46
N LEU A 804 -74.54 -14.44 41.98
CA LEU A 804 -75.05 -14.43 40.60
C LEU A 804 -74.48 -13.27 39.79
N ILE A 805 -74.65 -12.03 40.24
CA ILE A 805 -74.28 -10.85 39.43
C ILE A 805 -72.77 -10.74 39.25
N ILE A 806 -71.99 -10.67 40.34
CA ILE A 806 -70.53 -10.42 40.23
C ILE A 806 -69.80 -11.56 39.52
N PRO A 807 -70.01 -12.86 39.86
CA PRO A 807 -69.26 -13.93 39.21
C PRO A 807 -69.58 -14.02 37.70
N PHE A 808 -70.85 -13.86 37.32
CA PHE A 808 -71.27 -13.89 35.91
C PHE A 808 -70.65 -12.72 35.13
N VAL A 809 -70.81 -11.49 35.62
CA VAL A 809 -70.31 -10.28 34.94
C VAL A 809 -68.77 -10.31 34.85
N PHE A 810 -68.07 -10.78 35.89
CA PHE A 810 -66.61 -10.92 35.87
C PHE A 810 -66.13 -11.96 34.85
N ILE A 811 -66.77 -13.14 34.78
CA ILE A 811 -66.41 -14.19 33.81
C ILE A 811 -66.68 -13.72 32.38
N VAL A 812 -67.86 -13.17 32.09
CA VAL A 812 -68.23 -12.67 30.76
C VAL A 812 -67.27 -11.56 30.31
N PHE A 813 -66.96 -10.60 31.17
CA PHE A 813 -66.00 -9.55 30.85
C PHE A 813 -64.61 -10.10 30.55
N ASN A 814 -64.07 -11.02 31.36
CA ASN A 814 -62.74 -11.58 31.11
C ASN A 814 -62.68 -12.33 29.79
N ILE A 815 -63.71 -13.12 29.44
CA ILE A 815 -63.77 -13.82 28.14
C ILE A 815 -63.70 -12.80 26.99
N VAL A 816 -64.51 -11.74 27.03
CA VAL A 816 -64.52 -10.70 26.00
C VAL A 816 -63.17 -9.95 25.97
N PHE A 817 -62.68 -9.50 27.11
CA PHE A 817 -61.42 -8.74 27.25
C PHE A 817 -60.22 -9.50 26.69
N TRP A 818 -59.98 -10.73 27.16
CA TRP A 818 -58.84 -11.53 26.69
C TRP A 818 -59.02 -11.99 25.23
N SER A 819 -60.26 -12.14 24.72
CA SER A 819 -60.48 -12.42 23.29
C SER A 819 -60.10 -11.26 22.36
N GLN A 820 -60.00 -10.02 22.86
CA GLN A 820 -59.48 -8.88 22.10
C GLN A 820 -57.96 -8.69 22.28
N VAL A 821 -57.35 -9.27 23.33
CA VAL A 821 -55.88 -9.27 23.54
C VAL A 821 -55.17 -10.23 22.58
N PHE A 822 -55.77 -11.38 22.31
CA PHE A 822 -55.15 -12.47 21.53
C PHE A 822 -55.67 -12.53 20.09
N ARG A 823 -55.93 -11.37 19.46
CA ARG A 823 -56.54 -11.25 18.13
C ARG A 823 -55.73 -10.36 17.21
#